data_AF-A0A9D9DYJ7-F1
#
_entry.id   AF-A0A9D9DYJ7-F1
#
_cell.length_a   1.000
_cell.length_b   1.000
_cell.length_c   1.000
_cell.angle_alpha   90.00
_cell.angle_beta   90.00
_cell.angle_gamma   90.00
#
_symmetry.space_group_name_H-M   'P 1'
#
loop_
_entity.id
_entity.type
_entity.pdbx_description
1 polymer ?
#
loop_
_entity_poly.entity_id
_entity_poly.type
_entity_poly.pdbx_seq_one_letter_code
_entity_poly.pdbx_strand_id
1 'polypeptide(L)'
;MNSKKRKMVSFLAILLVIIMIIGTIAPFAQVIFASPVTTTSTGVGNEETGGKTSVSSVIENNSFDITADIGFDGEYIVGSEVPVRVTIKNNGEDFKGRLDLKVYLSYDDSVYGYGEPRKYVIYYVDVDLPKGTIKDYSIDSTINTLNTSLELSLKDNKGKTVYRNNFPVKGLSPDTIATAIITDNPREMDYIKGLDLYMDKDESYKTNEKIIVYDESNFPNKKTILDSFENIIITNFDSSWLDENQVNAILSWVENGGNLFLGTGENENRSISAFEDTFKVSASNPSGKNFLVNTGLSGMQTCDIVGEGFNTIVEDSGVPLFVSKKVGNGNVVVATFDMALAPFSTYSGNNNIIKSAFENGGINILRSDESSLLERMWNYESSEVMTMGETGINIIFIFIILYIIFVGPVLYIILKKKDKREYGWFIIPIASIIMTVAVFGVSKIYGYNKGIMGVVSTVDLNSDDGFGNAYISVSAKSPNAGKVSLKLSEKLPLNLFLYDSYRVSDDDFIAEVNVGDESAISFNNTEKWDDNNILVTKKVDMGGNFDFDASIQGNILKLNMNNKTSHNFENLILNIRNMSFHLGDIASGESIEKDLDLSDNTLYINKGLLNGVDVYLGSDNGYYDLENMYKSNEYTKKQVFNDYVRGSVFGSNMDSEYLRYSEMGEEAKNGITMSLYMFDSDSILNDGSLINGKAPISLINNVYYIDKVISYGDMDSYDIPDGMILPTVLDNESQGVFDYNVDENYLYVYSDKDISLENNTSVGAEVSMIFDMPIKSNIKSFKISGYNMPSVKEEIYNVKTGAYETLISGDITDINSYINENREVKIKISYPLEHKEYIFPTISVKGGNADA
;
A
#
# COMPACT_ATOMS: atom_id res chain seq x y z
N MET A 1 36.07 -8.36 70.07
CA MET A 1 36.33 -8.56 68.61
C MET A 1 37.28 -7.47 68.14
N ASN A 2 38.41 -7.83 67.51
CA ASN A 2 39.54 -6.92 67.22
C ASN A 2 39.16 -5.85 66.16
N SER A 3 39.70 -4.62 66.28
CA SER A 3 39.39 -3.44 65.43
C SER A 3 39.46 -3.74 63.92
N LYS A 4 40.42 -4.57 63.50
CA LYS A 4 40.53 -5.06 62.10
C LYS A 4 39.34 -5.90 61.63
N LYS A 5 38.79 -6.79 62.48
CA LYS A 5 37.61 -7.60 62.13
C LYS A 5 36.35 -6.74 62.00
N ARG A 6 36.23 -5.67 62.79
CA ARG A 6 35.09 -4.74 62.71
C ARG A 6 35.12 -3.91 61.42
N LYS A 7 36.32 -3.45 61.00
CA LYS A 7 36.51 -2.77 59.71
C LYS A 7 36.29 -3.70 58.51
N MET A 8 36.71 -4.97 58.61
CA MET A 8 36.49 -5.96 57.56
C MET A 8 35.01 -6.32 57.40
N VAL A 9 34.27 -6.44 58.50
CA VAL A 9 32.81 -6.68 58.48
C VAL A 9 32.05 -5.45 57.96
N SER A 10 32.44 -4.23 58.34
CA SER A 10 31.85 -3.01 57.76
C SER A 10 32.17 -2.87 56.27
N PHE A 11 33.38 -3.22 55.83
CA PHE A 11 33.73 -3.22 54.41
C PHE A 11 32.92 -4.26 53.63
N LEU A 12 32.76 -5.48 54.17
CA LEU A 12 31.91 -6.51 53.55
C LEU A 12 30.44 -6.11 53.51
N ALA A 13 29.92 -5.44 54.56
CA ALA A 13 28.55 -4.96 54.59
C ALA A 13 28.32 -3.84 53.57
N ILE A 14 29.27 -2.91 53.43
CA ILE A 14 29.23 -1.86 52.39
C ILE A 14 29.34 -2.49 51.00
N LEU A 15 30.21 -3.48 50.80
CA LEU A 15 30.35 -4.21 49.54
C LEU A 15 29.06 -4.97 49.18
N LEU A 16 28.41 -5.63 50.16
CA LEU A 16 27.14 -6.31 49.97
C LEU A 16 25.99 -5.35 49.64
N VAL A 17 25.96 -4.18 50.29
CA VAL A 17 24.98 -3.12 49.98
C VAL A 17 25.24 -2.56 48.59
N ILE A 18 26.50 -2.36 48.19
CA ILE A 18 26.88 -1.91 46.84
C ILE A 18 26.49 -2.98 45.80
N ILE A 19 26.72 -4.27 46.05
CA ILE A 19 26.31 -5.37 45.14
C ILE A 19 24.78 -5.47 45.05
N MET A 20 24.05 -5.29 46.16
CA MET A 20 22.59 -5.26 46.14
C MET A 20 22.05 -4.03 45.39
N ILE A 21 22.67 -2.86 45.54
CA ILE A 21 22.31 -1.62 44.82
C ILE A 21 22.63 -1.74 43.32
N ILE A 22 23.80 -2.30 42.96
CA ILE A 22 24.18 -2.53 41.57
C ILE A 22 23.28 -3.60 40.92
N GLY A 23 22.89 -4.64 41.65
CA GLY A 23 21.94 -5.65 41.19
C GLY A 23 20.52 -5.13 40.96
N THR A 24 20.12 -4.05 41.63
CA THR A 24 18.81 -3.38 41.39
C THR A 24 18.85 -2.32 40.30
N ILE A 25 20.04 -1.80 39.94
CA ILE A 25 20.21 -0.75 38.92
C ILE A 25 20.60 -1.31 37.55
N ALA A 26 21.10 -2.56 37.49
CA ALA A 26 21.49 -3.21 36.23
C ALA A 26 20.39 -3.25 35.13
N PRO A 27 19.08 -3.34 35.43
CA PRO A 27 18.04 -3.26 34.40
C PRO A 27 17.76 -1.83 33.89
N PHE A 28 18.28 -0.79 34.54
CA PHE A 28 17.98 0.62 34.23
C PHE A 28 19.19 1.41 33.67
N ALA A 29 20.39 0.83 33.68
CA ALA A 29 21.61 1.50 33.22
C ALA A 29 21.83 1.46 31.69
N GLN A 30 21.01 0.72 30.92
CA GLN A 30 21.08 0.71 29.45
C GLN A 30 20.34 1.88 28.78
N VAL A 31 19.57 2.68 29.54
CA VAL A 31 18.70 3.74 28.97
C VAL A 31 19.34 5.15 28.98
N ILE A 32 20.52 5.35 29.60
CA ILE A 32 21.02 6.71 29.94
C ILE A 32 22.28 7.16 29.14
N PHE A 33 22.77 6.39 28.16
CA PHE A 33 23.95 6.77 27.35
C PHE A 33 23.67 7.10 25.86
N ALA A 34 22.47 7.57 25.52
CA ALA A 34 22.25 8.27 24.24
C ALA A 34 22.52 9.76 24.42
N SER A 35 23.65 10.27 23.92
CA SER A 35 23.94 11.72 23.89
C SER A 35 23.36 12.34 22.62
N PRO A 36 22.67 13.48 22.68
CA PRO A 36 22.27 14.23 21.50
C PRO A 36 23.46 15.07 21.02
N VAL A 37 23.81 14.97 19.73
CA VAL A 37 24.80 15.86 19.10
C VAL A 37 24.08 16.77 18.12
N THR A 38 24.25 18.07 18.36
CA THR A 38 23.64 19.20 17.70
C THR A 38 24.14 19.40 16.27
N THR A 39 23.23 19.80 15.40
CA THR A 39 23.40 20.14 13.98
C THR A 39 24.14 21.45 13.74
N THR A 40 24.95 21.51 12.68
CA THR A 40 25.22 22.73 11.92
C THR A 40 25.09 22.41 10.43
N SER A 41 24.11 23.02 9.76
CA SER A 41 23.92 22.93 8.31
C SER A 41 24.78 23.97 7.59
N THR A 42 25.44 23.53 6.53
CA THR A 42 25.93 24.39 5.46
C THR A 42 25.57 23.68 4.16
N GLY A 43 24.71 24.32 3.36
CA GLY A 43 24.23 23.76 2.10
C GLY A 43 25.29 23.71 1.01
N VAL A 44 25.00 22.94 -0.04
CA VAL A 44 25.15 23.26 -1.48
C VAL A 44 25.09 21.97 -2.30
N GLY A 45 24.25 21.99 -3.35
CA GLY A 45 24.59 21.52 -4.70
C GLY A 45 24.25 20.08 -5.08
N ASN A 46 23.16 19.90 -5.84
CA ASN A 46 22.84 18.66 -6.57
C ASN A 46 23.77 18.48 -7.77
N GLU A 47 24.57 17.41 -7.77
CA GLU A 47 25.01 16.70 -8.98
C GLU A 47 24.96 15.20 -8.71
N GLU A 48 24.03 14.51 -9.38
CA GLU A 48 23.89 13.05 -9.34
C GLU A 48 25.10 12.38 -9.97
N THR A 49 25.85 11.62 -9.19
CA THR A 49 26.83 10.66 -9.70
C THR A 49 26.56 9.29 -9.10
N GLY A 50 26.19 8.33 -9.96
CA GLY A 50 25.88 6.95 -9.61
C GLY A 50 27.07 6.21 -8.96
N GLY A 51 26.86 5.70 -7.75
CA GLY A 51 27.74 4.82 -6.99
C GLY A 51 27.82 3.45 -7.66
N LYS A 52 29.04 2.91 -7.79
CA LYS A 52 29.29 1.62 -8.42
C LYS A 52 28.92 0.48 -7.45
N THR A 53 28.10 -0.47 -7.89
CA THR A 53 27.80 -1.70 -7.13
C THR A 53 29.10 -2.43 -6.78
N SER A 54 29.24 -2.89 -5.53
CA SER A 54 30.42 -3.66 -5.13
C SER A 54 30.39 -5.04 -5.78
N VAL A 55 31.47 -5.38 -6.49
CA VAL A 55 31.59 -6.66 -7.20
C VAL A 55 32.40 -7.62 -6.34
N SER A 56 31.78 -8.73 -5.91
CA SER A 56 32.49 -9.81 -5.21
C SER A 56 33.49 -10.51 -6.13
N SER A 57 34.55 -11.08 -5.56
CA SER A 57 35.51 -11.87 -6.33
C SER A 57 34.85 -13.08 -7.00
N VAL A 58 35.14 -13.28 -8.29
CA VAL A 58 34.67 -14.42 -9.08
C VAL A 58 35.30 -15.70 -8.54
N ILE A 59 34.49 -16.75 -8.39
CA ILE A 59 34.94 -18.11 -8.10
C ILE A 59 34.57 -18.96 -9.31
N GLU A 60 35.54 -19.18 -10.19
CA GLU A 60 35.36 -20.07 -11.33
C GLU A 60 35.50 -21.54 -10.92
N ASN A 61 34.69 -22.39 -11.52
CA ASN A 61 34.75 -23.82 -11.36
C ASN A 61 34.35 -24.50 -12.66
N ASN A 62 35.32 -25.10 -13.34
CA ASN A 62 35.14 -25.77 -14.63
C ASN A 62 34.18 -26.99 -14.58
N SER A 63 33.69 -27.35 -13.39
CA SER A 63 32.65 -28.37 -13.22
C SER A 63 31.25 -27.87 -13.59
N PHE A 64 31.03 -26.56 -13.71
CA PHE A 64 29.72 -25.99 -14.03
C PHE A 64 29.83 -24.94 -15.13
N ASP A 65 29.01 -25.08 -16.18
CA ASP A 65 28.76 -23.98 -17.13
C ASP A 65 27.43 -23.31 -16.70
N ILE A 66 27.46 -22.03 -16.34
CA ILE A 66 26.29 -21.30 -15.84
C ILE A 66 26.04 -20.06 -16.68
N THR A 67 24.82 -19.94 -17.22
CA THR A 67 24.32 -18.74 -17.90
C THR A 67 23.09 -18.22 -17.15
N ALA A 68 22.95 -16.90 -17.06
CA ALA A 68 21.79 -16.26 -16.46
C ALA A 68 21.21 -15.21 -17.41
N ASP A 69 19.89 -15.24 -17.53
CA ASP A 69 19.06 -14.23 -18.20
C ASP A 69 18.28 -13.50 -17.10
N ILE A 70 18.49 -12.19 -16.99
CA ILE A 70 17.99 -11.39 -15.87
C ILE A 70 17.16 -10.23 -16.41
N GLY A 71 15.96 -10.09 -15.86
CA GLY A 71 15.03 -9.02 -16.19
C GLY A 71 14.61 -9.10 -17.65
N PHE A 72 14.57 -7.94 -18.29
CA PHE A 72 14.14 -7.74 -19.66
C PHE A 72 15.35 -7.29 -20.50
N ASP A 73 16.07 -8.26 -21.07
CA ASP A 73 17.35 -8.06 -21.78
C ASP A 73 18.46 -7.43 -20.92
N GLY A 74 18.57 -7.86 -19.66
CA GLY A 74 19.54 -7.32 -18.71
C GLY A 74 19.15 -5.98 -18.10
N GLU A 75 17.94 -5.47 -18.40
CA GLU A 75 17.36 -4.30 -17.75
C GLU A 75 16.25 -4.72 -16.77
N TYR A 76 16.01 -3.94 -15.72
CA TYR A 76 14.91 -4.17 -14.79
C TYR A 76 14.38 -2.86 -14.24
N ILE A 77 13.12 -2.81 -13.82
CA ILE A 77 12.52 -1.63 -13.19
C ILE A 77 12.73 -1.74 -11.69
N VAL A 78 13.31 -0.70 -11.08
CA VAL A 78 13.54 -0.67 -9.64
C VAL A 78 12.21 -0.74 -8.90
N GLY A 79 12.12 -1.63 -7.91
CA GLY A 79 10.90 -1.85 -7.14
C GLY A 79 9.92 -2.86 -7.74
N SER A 80 10.14 -3.31 -8.97
CA SER A 80 9.33 -4.37 -9.61
C SER A 80 9.97 -5.75 -9.45
N GLU A 81 9.17 -6.80 -9.60
CA GLU A 81 9.69 -8.18 -9.57
C GLU A 81 10.50 -8.47 -10.83
N VAL A 82 11.72 -8.97 -10.63
CA VAL A 82 12.68 -9.24 -11.71
C VAL A 82 12.79 -10.75 -11.93
N PRO A 83 12.45 -11.27 -13.13
CA PRO A 83 12.70 -12.67 -13.45
C PRO A 83 14.21 -12.94 -13.57
N VAL A 84 14.71 -13.99 -12.93
CA VAL A 84 16.11 -14.43 -13.06
C VAL A 84 16.15 -15.91 -13.44
N ARG A 85 16.35 -16.17 -14.73
CA ARG A 85 16.43 -17.52 -15.30
C ARG A 85 17.89 -17.95 -15.38
N VAL A 86 18.24 -19.07 -14.74
CA VAL A 86 19.61 -19.57 -14.66
C VAL A 86 19.68 -20.99 -15.22
N THR A 87 20.44 -21.16 -16.30
CA THR A 87 20.74 -22.48 -16.87
C THR A 87 22.08 -22.96 -16.34
N ILE A 88 22.07 -24.15 -15.71
CA ILE A 88 23.26 -24.77 -15.13
C ILE A 88 23.52 -26.11 -15.82
N LYS A 89 24.70 -26.25 -16.42
CA LYS A 89 25.22 -27.52 -16.94
C LYS A 89 26.26 -28.09 -15.99
N ASN A 90 26.03 -29.29 -15.48
CA ASN A 90 26.97 -29.99 -14.61
C ASN A 90 27.93 -30.87 -15.42
N ASN A 91 29.19 -30.43 -15.54
CA ASN A 91 30.30 -31.19 -16.14
C ASN A 91 31.10 -32.01 -15.11
N GLY A 92 30.80 -31.87 -13.82
CA GLY A 92 31.48 -32.53 -12.70
C GLY A 92 30.83 -33.84 -12.26
N GLU A 93 30.93 -34.13 -10.96
CA GLU A 93 30.19 -35.21 -10.30
C GLU A 93 28.79 -34.73 -9.86
N ASP A 94 27.94 -35.65 -9.42
CA ASP A 94 26.62 -35.33 -8.87
C ASP A 94 26.72 -34.23 -7.81
N PHE A 95 25.89 -33.19 -7.96
CA PHE A 95 25.90 -32.02 -7.09
C PHE A 95 24.51 -31.77 -6.51
N LYS A 96 24.46 -31.57 -5.19
CA LYS A 96 23.29 -31.06 -4.48
C LYS A 96 23.71 -29.90 -3.60
N GLY A 97 22.87 -28.88 -3.57
CA GLY A 97 23.18 -27.63 -2.91
C GLY A 97 22.09 -26.60 -3.12
N ARG A 98 22.47 -25.33 -3.16
CA ARG A 98 21.56 -24.22 -3.44
C ARG A 98 22.19 -23.20 -4.37
N LEU A 99 21.35 -22.57 -5.20
CA LEU A 99 21.68 -21.41 -6.03
C LEU A 99 21.19 -20.15 -5.30
N ASP A 100 22.11 -19.24 -5.00
CA ASP A 100 21.86 -18.00 -4.27
C ASP A 100 21.96 -16.79 -5.23
N LEU A 101 20.95 -15.92 -5.21
CA LEU A 101 20.97 -14.57 -5.76
C LEU A 101 21.12 -13.57 -4.60
N LYS A 102 22.16 -12.74 -4.65
CA LYS A 102 22.37 -11.66 -3.67
C LYS A 102 21.80 -10.35 -4.19
N VAL A 103 20.85 -9.79 -3.44
CA VAL A 103 20.18 -8.52 -3.76
C VAL A 103 20.47 -7.52 -2.65
N TYR A 104 20.98 -6.35 -3.02
CA TYR A 104 21.19 -5.24 -2.10
C TYR A 104 19.90 -4.47 -1.88
N LEU A 105 19.69 -4.06 -0.64
CA LEU A 105 18.46 -3.41 -0.18
C LEU A 105 18.58 -1.90 -0.02
N SER A 106 19.81 -1.36 0.04
CA SER A 106 20.08 0.07 0.11
C SER A 106 21.16 0.48 -0.89
N TYR A 107 21.07 1.73 -1.37
CA TYR A 107 22.06 2.33 -2.27
C TYR A 107 23.29 2.85 -1.50
N ASP A 108 24.44 2.92 -2.17
CA ASP A 108 25.69 3.45 -1.64
C ASP A 108 25.69 4.99 -1.65
N ASP A 109 25.11 5.59 -0.61
CA ASP A 109 25.16 7.04 -0.41
C ASP A 109 26.43 7.46 0.36
N SER A 110 27.58 7.38 -0.33
CA SER A 110 28.86 7.86 0.17
C SER A 110 28.97 9.39 0.27
N VAL A 111 27.93 10.15 -0.12
CA VAL A 111 27.95 11.61 -0.18
C VAL A 111 27.82 12.27 1.21
N TYR A 112 27.16 11.61 2.17
CA TYR A 112 26.85 12.24 3.48
C TYR A 112 27.62 11.73 4.71
N GLY A 113 28.54 10.76 4.58
CA GLY A 113 29.62 10.56 5.56
C GLY A 113 29.28 10.03 6.97
N TYR A 114 28.13 9.38 7.21
CA TYR A 114 27.89 8.60 8.43
C TYR A 114 27.74 7.12 8.05
N GLY A 115 28.15 6.13 8.86
CA GLY A 115 28.35 4.74 8.38
C GLY A 115 27.49 3.67 9.04
N GLU A 116 26.50 3.14 8.31
CA GLU A 116 25.68 1.96 8.66
C GLU A 116 25.90 0.84 7.63
N PRO A 117 25.88 -0.46 7.93
CA PRO A 117 26.21 -1.51 6.96
C PRO A 117 25.28 -1.60 5.73
N ARG A 118 25.80 -1.96 4.53
CA ARG A 118 24.94 -2.24 3.35
C ARG A 118 24.16 -3.53 3.55
N LYS A 119 22.85 -3.41 3.58
CA LYS A 119 21.95 -4.53 3.85
C LYS A 119 21.71 -5.33 2.57
N TYR A 120 21.77 -6.66 2.68
CA TYR A 120 21.45 -7.55 1.56
C TYR A 120 20.64 -8.76 1.99
N VAL A 121 19.92 -9.30 1.01
CA VAL A 121 19.11 -10.50 1.13
C VAL A 121 19.64 -11.54 0.14
N ILE A 122 19.51 -12.80 0.53
CA ILE A 122 19.80 -13.94 -0.35
C ILE A 122 18.48 -14.60 -0.74
N TYR A 123 18.12 -14.50 -2.01
CA TYR A 123 17.05 -15.32 -2.59
C TYR A 123 17.68 -16.63 -3.06
N TYR A 124 17.07 -17.77 -2.76
CA TYR A 124 17.65 -19.06 -3.11
C TYR A 124 16.63 -20.11 -3.54
N VAL A 125 17.12 -21.05 -4.34
CA VAL A 125 16.45 -22.31 -4.68
C VAL A 125 17.38 -23.47 -4.44
N ASP A 126 16.82 -24.59 -4.00
CA ASP A 126 17.56 -25.85 -3.88
C ASP A 126 17.84 -26.44 -5.27
N VAL A 127 19.06 -26.93 -5.47
CA VAL A 127 19.49 -27.52 -6.74
C VAL A 127 19.86 -28.99 -6.58
N ASP A 128 19.43 -29.80 -7.54
CA ASP A 128 19.81 -31.20 -7.69
C ASP A 128 20.28 -31.40 -9.13
N LEU A 129 21.59 -31.51 -9.31
CA LEU A 129 22.30 -31.51 -10.58
C LEU A 129 23.07 -32.83 -10.73
N PRO A 130 22.44 -33.89 -11.27
CA PRO A 130 23.17 -35.10 -11.62
C PRO A 130 24.30 -34.82 -12.62
N LYS A 131 25.30 -35.70 -12.64
CA LYS A 131 26.42 -35.60 -13.57
C LYS A 131 25.95 -35.55 -15.02
N GLY A 132 26.44 -34.57 -15.78
CA GLY A 132 26.18 -34.40 -17.20
C GLY A 132 24.83 -33.77 -17.57
N THR A 133 24.01 -33.36 -16.59
CA THR A 133 22.71 -32.75 -16.87
C THR A 133 22.79 -31.24 -17.09
N ILE A 134 21.87 -30.73 -17.88
CA ILE A 134 21.55 -29.30 -18.00
C ILE A 134 20.19 -29.10 -17.35
N LYS A 135 20.06 -28.11 -16.45
CA LYS A 135 18.80 -27.75 -15.81
C LYS A 135 18.64 -26.24 -15.72
N ASP A 136 17.39 -25.80 -15.83
CA ASP A 136 16.99 -24.41 -15.66
C ASP A 136 16.39 -24.21 -14.26
N TYR A 137 16.70 -23.06 -13.65
CA TYR A 137 16.20 -22.60 -12.37
C TYR A 137 15.70 -21.17 -12.51
N SER A 138 14.65 -20.80 -11.77
CA SER A 138 14.18 -19.40 -11.68
C SER A 138 14.35 -18.89 -10.26
N ILE A 139 14.89 -17.68 -10.10
CA ILE A 139 14.96 -16.95 -8.83
C ILE A 139 14.30 -15.59 -9.05
N ASP A 140 12.98 -15.55 -9.03
CA ASP A 140 12.26 -14.29 -9.21
C ASP A 140 12.36 -13.48 -7.91
N SER A 141 12.68 -12.20 -8.03
CA SER A 141 12.95 -11.34 -6.87
C SER A 141 12.68 -9.88 -7.20
N THR A 142 12.07 -9.17 -6.26
CA THR A 142 11.98 -7.71 -6.29
C THR A 142 13.37 -7.11 -6.06
N ILE A 143 13.77 -6.16 -6.91
CA ILE A 143 15.08 -5.48 -6.81
C ILE A 143 14.82 -3.99 -6.57
N ASN A 144 14.92 -3.59 -5.30
CA ASN A 144 14.53 -2.24 -4.84
C ASN A 144 15.65 -1.19 -4.96
N THR A 145 16.79 -1.56 -5.54
CA THR A 145 17.96 -0.66 -5.64
C THR A 145 18.52 -0.66 -7.06
N LEU A 146 19.20 0.41 -7.44
CA LEU A 146 19.97 0.48 -8.68
C LEU A 146 21.23 -0.39 -8.56
N ASN A 147 21.33 -1.39 -9.42
CA ASN A 147 22.45 -2.31 -9.51
C ASN A 147 23.03 -2.26 -10.93
N THR A 148 24.36 -2.35 -11.00
CA THR A 148 25.11 -2.51 -12.24
C THR A 148 25.47 -3.97 -12.52
N SER A 149 25.34 -4.82 -11.50
CA SER A 149 25.47 -6.27 -11.61
C SER A 149 24.79 -6.98 -10.44
N LEU A 150 24.36 -8.23 -10.65
CA LEU A 150 23.83 -9.10 -9.59
C LEU A 150 24.74 -10.31 -9.39
N GLU A 151 25.01 -10.65 -8.14
CA GLU A 151 25.83 -11.81 -7.77
C GLU A 151 24.97 -13.07 -7.72
N LEU A 152 25.34 -14.08 -8.51
CA LEU A 152 24.85 -15.45 -8.41
C LEU A 152 25.95 -16.34 -7.85
N SER A 153 25.60 -17.21 -6.89
CA SER A 153 26.54 -18.16 -6.31
C SER A 153 25.93 -19.55 -6.11
N LEU A 154 26.72 -20.59 -6.35
CA LEU A 154 26.33 -21.98 -6.12
C LEU A 154 27.02 -22.46 -4.84
N LYS A 155 26.25 -22.96 -3.87
CA LYS A 155 26.76 -23.47 -2.59
C LYS A 155 26.43 -24.94 -2.41
N ASP A 156 27.38 -25.71 -1.89
CA ASP A 156 27.14 -27.11 -1.53
C ASP A 156 26.31 -27.24 -0.22
N ASN A 157 25.85 -28.45 0.09
CA ASN A 157 25.10 -28.74 1.33
C ASN A 157 25.87 -28.44 2.63
N LYS A 158 27.18 -28.15 2.58
CA LYS A 158 27.99 -27.73 3.73
C LYS A 158 28.13 -26.20 3.81
N GLY A 159 27.47 -25.46 2.92
CA GLY A 159 27.51 -24.01 2.83
C GLY A 159 28.76 -23.46 2.11
N LYS A 160 29.57 -24.31 1.48
CA LYS A 160 30.76 -23.86 0.74
C LYS A 160 30.34 -23.38 -0.65
N THR A 161 30.66 -22.13 -0.98
CA THR A 161 30.53 -21.60 -2.34
C THR A 161 31.50 -22.31 -3.29
N VAL A 162 30.95 -22.96 -4.31
CA VAL A 162 31.69 -23.70 -5.35
C VAL A 162 31.74 -22.97 -6.69
N TYR A 163 30.86 -21.98 -6.90
CA TYR A 163 30.84 -21.07 -8.04
C TYR A 163 30.31 -19.71 -7.58
N ARG A 164 30.84 -18.62 -8.13
CA ARG A 164 30.31 -17.26 -7.94
C ARG A 164 30.65 -16.41 -9.15
N ASN A 165 29.66 -15.70 -9.69
CA ASN A 165 29.86 -14.72 -10.74
C ASN A 165 28.89 -13.53 -10.58
N ASN A 166 29.24 -12.39 -11.19
CA ASN A 166 28.38 -11.19 -11.21
C ASN A 166 27.91 -10.98 -12.64
N PHE A 167 26.59 -10.92 -12.83
CA PHE A 167 25.96 -10.74 -14.13
C PHE A 167 25.58 -9.27 -14.31
N PRO A 168 25.96 -8.62 -15.42
CA PRO A 168 25.68 -7.21 -15.64
C PRO A 168 24.17 -6.98 -15.76
N VAL A 169 23.70 -5.91 -15.12
CA VAL A 169 22.30 -5.47 -15.23
C VAL A 169 22.24 -3.94 -15.26
N LYS A 170 21.11 -3.40 -15.71
CA LYS A 170 20.82 -1.96 -15.69
C LYS A 170 19.44 -1.73 -15.06
N GLY A 171 19.44 -1.04 -13.92
CA GLY A 171 18.19 -0.57 -13.31
C GLY A 171 17.60 0.62 -14.07
N LEU A 172 16.28 0.58 -14.27
CA LEU A 172 15.43 1.64 -14.77
C LEU A 172 14.71 2.29 -13.59
N SER A 173 14.38 3.57 -13.73
CA SER A 173 13.74 4.35 -12.68
C SER A 173 12.37 3.76 -12.31
N PRO A 174 11.93 3.80 -11.03
CA PRO A 174 10.65 3.25 -10.61
C PRO A 174 9.45 3.80 -11.39
N ASP A 175 9.52 5.06 -11.83
CA ASP A 175 8.48 5.73 -12.63
C ASP A 175 8.41 5.25 -14.09
N THR A 176 9.32 4.38 -14.54
CA THR A 176 9.37 3.93 -15.95
C THR A 176 8.05 3.26 -16.36
N ILE A 177 7.40 3.79 -17.39
CA ILE A 177 6.20 3.20 -17.99
C ILE A 177 6.65 2.08 -18.94
N ALA A 178 6.40 0.84 -18.55
CA ALA A 178 6.72 -0.36 -19.31
C ALA A 178 5.51 -0.91 -20.09
N THR A 179 5.73 -1.18 -21.36
CA THR A 179 4.74 -1.81 -22.24
C THR A 179 5.28 -3.13 -22.78
N ALA A 180 4.58 -4.22 -22.48
CA ALA A 180 4.84 -5.52 -23.09
C ALA A 180 4.11 -5.60 -24.43
N ILE A 181 4.79 -6.06 -25.48
CA ILE A 181 4.19 -6.28 -26.80
C ILE A 181 4.38 -7.73 -27.22
N ILE A 182 3.29 -8.40 -27.57
CA ILE A 182 3.29 -9.75 -28.13
C ILE A 182 2.77 -9.66 -29.57
N THR A 183 3.65 -9.89 -30.54
CA THR A 183 3.32 -9.78 -31.96
C THR A 183 4.31 -10.55 -32.83
N ASP A 184 3.85 -11.11 -33.95
CA ASP A 184 4.72 -11.67 -34.99
C ASP A 184 5.47 -10.58 -35.78
N ASN A 185 5.07 -9.31 -35.63
CA ASN A 185 5.55 -8.18 -36.42
C ASN A 185 6.13 -7.03 -35.55
N PRO A 186 7.14 -7.29 -34.71
CA PRO A 186 7.56 -6.32 -33.68
C PRO A 186 8.15 -5.03 -34.25
N ARG A 187 8.75 -5.06 -35.45
CA ARG A 187 9.28 -3.87 -36.10
C ARG A 187 8.19 -2.92 -36.58
N GLU A 188 7.00 -3.44 -36.87
CA GLU A 188 5.87 -2.62 -37.32
C GLU A 188 5.20 -1.90 -36.14
N MET A 189 5.53 -2.28 -34.90
CA MET A 189 5.10 -1.63 -33.67
C MET A 189 6.09 -0.56 -33.17
N ASP A 190 7.14 -0.23 -33.95
CA ASP A 190 8.16 0.75 -33.56
C ASP A 190 7.58 2.15 -33.30
N TYR A 191 6.40 2.47 -33.85
CA TYR A 191 5.73 3.75 -33.63
C TYR A 191 5.29 3.96 -32.17
N ILE A 192 5.14 2.88 -31.39
CA ILE A 192 4.81 2.96 -29.95
C ILE A 192 5.98 3.56 -29.17
N LYS A 193 7.20 3.56 -29.72
CA LYS A 193 8.34 4.25 -29.09
C LYS A 193 8.09 5.76 -29.12
N GLY A 194 7.91 6.38 -27.96
CA GLY A 194 7.61 7.81 -27.84
C GLY A 194 6.12 8.11 -27.83
N LEU A 195 5.33 7.22 -27.23
CA LEU A 195 3.92 7.46 -26.95
C LEU A 195 3.86 8.47 -25.80
N ASP A 196 3.39 9.69 -26.05
CA ASP A 196 3.27 10.65 -24.96
C ASP A 196 1.98 10.41 -24.16
N LEU A 197 2.03 9.41 -23.28
CA LEU A 197 0.92 9.01 -22.41
C LEU A 197 0.75 9.91 -21.17
N TYR A 198 1.54 10.99 -21.07
CA TYR A 198 1.43 11.92 -19.97
C TYR A 198 0.12 12.72 -20.04
N MET A 199 -0.61 12.74 -18.94
CA MET A 199 -1.86 13.49 -18.77
C MET A 199 -1.74 14.69 -17.83
N ASP A 200 -0.62 14.86 -17.11
CA ASP A 200 -0.44 16.02 -16.23
C ASP A 200 0.13 17.24 -16.99
N LYS A 201 -0.11 18.45 -16.50
CA LYS A 201 0.23 19.70 -17.20
C LYS A 201 1.61 20.26 -16.83
N ASP A 202 2.34 19.59 -15.93
CA ASP A 202 3.68 20.04 -15.54
C ASP A 202 4.73 19.56 -16.56
N GLU A 203 5.09 20.45 -17.50
CA GLU A 203 6.04 20.20 -18.60
C GLU A 203 7.48 19.86 -18.14
N SER A 204 7.76 19.88 -16.84
CA SER A 204 9.11 19.80 -16.28
C SER A 204 9.64 18.38 -16.01
N TYR A 205 8.78 17.37 -15.98
CA TYR A 205 9.16 15.96 -15.73
C TYR A 205 8.77 15.07 -16.91
N LYS A 206 9.72 14.27 -17.44
CA LYS A 206 9.47 13.30 -18.51
C LYS A 206 9.77 11.90 -18.01
N THR A 207 8.70 11.13 -17.82
CA THR A 207 8.75 9.72 -17.46
C THR A 207 9.43 8.91 -18.57
N ASN A 208 10.26 7.93 -18.21
CA ASN A 208 10.90 7.07 -19.20
C ASN A 208 9.91 6.02 -19.71
N GLU A 209 9.85 5.79 -21.03
CA GLU A 209 9.11 4.67 -21.60
C GLU A 209 10.02 3.49 -21.91
N LYS A 210 9.56 2.27 -21.61
CA LYS A 210 10.26 1.03 -21.93
C LYS A 210 9.33 0.06 -22.64
N ILE A 211 9.68 -0.29 -23.88
CA ILE A 211 8.98 -1.35 -24.62
C ILE A 211 9.77 -2.64 -24.53
N ILE A 212 9.09 -3.72 -24.20
CA ILE A 212 9.64 -5.07 -24.11
C ILE A 212 8.81 -5.97 -25.03
N VAL A 213 9.47 -6.61 -25.98
CA VAL A 213 8.82 -7.48 -26.97
C VAL A 213 8.96 -8.92 -26.50
N TYR A 214 7.84 -9.63 -26.47
CA TYR A 214 7.75 -11.03 -26.10
C TYR A 214 7.28 -11.91 -27.28
N ASP A 215 7.59 -13.19 -27.16
CA ASP A 215 7.05 -14.30 -27.92
C ASP A 215 6.38 -15.31 -26.96
N GLU A 216 5.82 -16.40 -27.51
CA GLU A 216 5.14 -17.44 -26.72
C GLU A 216 6.03 -18.07 -25.64
N SER A 217 7.33 -18.18 -25.90
CA SER A 217 8.27 -18.98 -25.11
C SER A 217 8.87 -18.21 -23.93
N ASN A 218 8.83 -16.88 -23.98
CA ASN A 218 9.42 -16.00 -22.98
C ASN A 218 8.41 -15.14 -22.23
N PHE A 219 7.12 -15.12 -22.64
CA PHE A 219 6.08 -14.33 -21.98
C PHE A 219 5.78 -14.82 -20.55
N PRO A 220 5.75 -13.94 -19.54
CA PRO A 220 5.59 -14.34 -18.15
C PRO A 220 4.25 -15.01 -17.86
N ASN A 221 4.26 -16.02 -16.98
CA ASN A 221 3.06 -16.71 -16.49
C ASN A 221 2.75 -16.38 -15.02
N LYS A 222 3.35 -15.31 -14.49
CA LYS A 222 3.14 -14.83 -13.12
C LYS A 222 2.69 -13.38 -13.14
N LYS A 223 1.56 -13.10 -12.47
CA LYS A 223 1.01 -11.74 -12.32
C LYS A 223 2.04 -10.78 -11.70
N THR A 224 2.81 -11.21 -10.72
CA THR A 224 3.83 -10.39 -10.06
C THR A 224 4.96 -9.91 -10.97
N ILE A 225 5.28 -10.67 -12.03
CA ILE A 225 6.19 -10.20 -13.09
C ILE A 225 5.44 -9.26 -14.04
N LEU A 226 4.19 -9.56 -14.37
CA LEU A 226 3.33 -8.71 -15.21
C LEU A 226 3.08 -7.33 -14.59
N ASP A 227 3.11 -7.22 -13.26
CA ASP A 227 3.05 -5.95 -12.51
C ASP A 227 4.21 -4.99 -12.81
N SER A 228 5.24 -5.46 -13.52
CA SER A 228 6.28 -4.58 -14.09
C SER A 228 5.80 -3.78 -15.30
N PHE A 229 4.61 -4.06 -15.82
CA PHE A 229 4.04 -3.45 -17.01
C PHE A 229 2.72 -2.76 -16.69
N GLU A 230 2.59 -1.53 -17.14
CA GLU A 230 1.33 -0.77 -17.11
C GLU A 230 0.43 -1.16 -18.30
N ASN A 231 1.05 -1.63 -19.40
CA ASN A 231 0.34 -2.00 -20.62
C ASN A 231 0.84 -3.34 -21.17
N ILE A 232 -0.09 -4.16 -21.66
CA ILE A 232 0.20 -5.36 -22.46
C ILE A 232 -0.55 -5.23 -23.78
N ILE A 233 0.16 -5.31 -24.89
CA ILE A 233 -0.40 -5.21 -26.24
C ILE A 233 -0.23 -6.54 -26.96
N ILE A 234 -1.32 -7.16 -27.37
CA ILE A 234 -1.33 -8.41 -28.14
C ILE A 234 -1.98 -8.13 -29.49
N THR A 235 -1.19 -8.19 -30.56
CA THR A 235 -1.68 -7.89 -31.92
C THR A 235 -0.93 -8.72 -32.96
N ASN A 236 -1.62 -9.16 -34.01
CA ASN A 236 -1.13 -10.10 -35.01
C ASN A 236 -0.39 -11.32 -34.43
N PHE A 237 -0.78 -11.79 -33.25
CA PHE A 237 -0.20 -12.94 -32.58
C PHE A 237 -1.29 -13.98 -32.36
N ASP A 238 -0.99 -15.26 -32.57
CA ASP A 238 -1.94 -16.34 -32.29
C ASP A 238 -2.01 -16.59 -30.78
N SER A 239 -2.95 -15.89 -30.12
CA SER A 239 -3.14 -15.96 -28.67
C SER A 239 -3.45 -17.38 -28.17
N SER A 240 -3.91 -18.30 -29.04
CA SER A 240 -4.12 -19.71 -28.68
C SER A 240 -2.84 -20.47 -28.31
N TRP A 241 -1.67 -19.89 -28.56
CA TRP A 241 -0.38 -20.41 -28.11
C TRP A 241 -0.06 -20.07 -26.65
N LEU A 242 -0.81 -19.15 -26.03
CA LEU A 242 -0.70 -18.90 -24.59
C LEU A 242 -1.31 -20.05 -23.80
N ASP A 243 -0.61 -20.49 -22.75
CA ASP A 243 -1.13 -21.50 -21.85
C ASP A 243 -2.12 -20.93 -20.83
N GLU A 244 -2.83 -21.81 -20.13
CA GLU A 244 -3.84 -21.44 -19.13
C GLU A 244 -3.25 -20.59 -17.99
N ASN A 245 -1.99 -20.81 -17.60
CA ASN A 245 -1.35 -20.01 -16.54
C ASN A 245 -1.05 -18.60 -17.03
N GLN A 246 -0.61 -18.44 -18.28
CA GLN A 246 -0.38 -17.12 -18.89
C GLN A 246 -1.68 -16.34 -19.04
N VAL A 247 -2.76 -16.97 -19.52
CA VAL A 247 -4.08 -16.33 -19.64
C VAL A 247 -4.62 -15.95 -18.26
N ASN A 248 -4.51 -16.83 -17.26
CA ASN A 248 -4.93 -16.52 -15.89
C ASN A 248 -4.07 -15.41 -15.26
N ALA A 249 -2.76 -15.38 -15.52
CA ALA A 249 -1.89 -14.30 -15.06
C ALA A 249 -2.30 -12.95 -15.67
N ILE A 250 -2.64 -12.90 -16.96
CA ILE A 250 -3.18 -11.70 -17.62
C ILE A 250 -4.52 -11.30 -16.99
N LEU A 251 -5.45 -12.23 -16.80
CA LEU A 251 -6.73 -11.95 -16.14
C LEU A 251 -6.51 -11.30 -14.77
N SER A 252 -5.72 -11.94 -13.90
CA SER A 252 -5.43 -11.41 -12.57
C SER A 252 -4.69 -10.06 -12.64
N TRP A 253 -3.81 -9.85 -13.61
CA TRP A 253 -3.12 -8.57 -13.80
C TRP A 253 -4.09 -7.46 -14.24
N VAL A 254 -4.99 -7.73 -15.19
CA VAL A 254 -6.06 -6.79 -15.61
C VAL A 254 -6.98 -6.46 -14.44
N GLU A 255 -7.46 -7.47 -13.70
CA GLU A 255 -8.30 -7.28 -12.52
C GLU A 255 -7.65 -6.34 -11.47
N ASN A 256 -6.32 -6.28 -11.44
CA ASN A 256 -5.52 -5.47 -10.52
C ASN A 256 -4.98 -4.15 -11.12
N GLY A 257 -5.56 -3.64 -12.22
CA GLY A 257 -5.21 -2.32 -12.77
C GLY A 257 -4.46 -2.36 -14.11
N GLY A 258 -4.13 -3.54 -14.62
CA GLY A 258 -3.45 -3.69 -15.91
C GLY A 258 -4.29 -3.26 -17.12
N ASN A 259 -3.65 -2.66 -18.12
CA ASN A 259 -4.31 -2.24 -19.37
C ASN A 259 -3.95 -3.19 -20.54
N LEU A 260 -4.87 -4.08 -20.87
CA LEU A 260 -4.72 -5.04 -21.97
C LEU A 260 -5.27 -4.46 -23.28
N PHE A 261 -4.42 -4.35 -24.30
CA PHE A 261 -4.80 -3.96 -25.65
C PHE A 261 -4.78 -5.18 -26.59
N LEU A 262 -5.90 -5.47 -27.23
CA LEU A 262 -6.05 -6.58 -28.17
C LEU A 262 -6.31 -6.04 -29.59
N GLY A 263 -5.46 -6.41 -30.53
CA GLY A 263 -5.61 -6.04 -31.95
C GLY A 263 -6.40 -7.08 -32.75
N THR A 264 -7.37 -6.61 -33.54
CA THR A 264 -8.22 -7.44 -34.41
C THR A 264 -7.98 -7.10 -35.89
N GLY A 265 -9.00 -6.97 -36.75
CA GLY A 265 -8.83 -6.62 -38.17
C GLY A 265 -8.85 -7.84 -39.11
N GLU A 266 -7.97 -7.88 -40.12
CA GLU A 266 -7.97 -8.94 -41.15
C GLU A 266 -7.81 -10.35 -40.56
N ASN A 267 -7.13 -10.46 -39.41
CA ASN A 267 -6.96 -11.68 -38.63
C ASN A 267 -7.81 -11.64 -37.35
N GLU A 268 -9.12 -11.42 -37.48
CA GLU A 268 -10.03 -11.00 -36.40
C GLU A 268 -9.90 -11.77 -35.07
N ASN A 269 -9.76 -13.10 -35.13
CA ASN A 269 -9.75 -13.95 -33.94
C ASN A 269 -8.34 -14.28 -33.43
N ARG A 270 -7.30 -13.88 -34.15
CA ARG A 270 -5.93 -14.36 -33.89
C ARG A 270 -5.44 -13.93 -32.51
N SER A 271 -5.51 -12.63 -32.20
CA SER A 271 -5.03 -12.06 -30.93
C SER A 271 -6.05 -12.15 -29.78
N ILE A 272 -7.31 -12.48 -30.07
CA ILE A 272 -8.41 -12.45 -29.09
C ILE A 272 -8.89 -13.84 -28.65
N SER A 273 -8.62 -14.89 -29.43
CA SER A 273 -9.17 -16.24 -29.23
C SER A 273 -8.95 -16.82 -27.83
N ALA A 274 -7.78 -16.62 -27.21
CA ALA A 274 -7.53 -17.10 -25.84
C ALA A 274 -8.33 -16.34 -24.76
N PHE A 275 -8.91 -15.19 -25.10
CA PHE A 275 -9.58 -14.30 -24.17
C PHE A 275 -11.09 -14.17 -24.41
N GLU A 276 -11.64 -14.85 -25.43
CA GLU A 276 -13.08 -14.78 -25.77
C GLU A 276 -13.95 -15.15 -24.57
N ASP A 277 -13.64 -16.27 -23.93
CA ASP A 277 -14.35 -16.73 -22.75
C ASP A 277 -14.01 -15.93 -21.49
N THR A 278 -12.75 -15.50 -21.37
CA THR A 278 -12.24 -14.79 -20.20
C THR A 278 -12.88 -13.41 -20.05
N PHE A 279 -12.94 -12.63 -21.14
CA PHE A 279 -13.48 -11.26 -21.12
C PHE A 279 -14.86 -11.12 -21.77
N LYS A 280 -15.43 -12.23 -22.28
CA LYS A 280 -16.73 -12.28 -22.98
C LYS A 280 -16.76 -11.33 -24.18
N VAL A 281 -15.78 -11.50 -25.06
CA VAL A 281 -15.53 -10.64 -26.22
C VAL A 281 -15.33 -11.48 -27.47
N SER A 282 -15.78 -10.97 -28.62
CA SER A 282 -15.58 -11.61 -29.93
C SER A 282 -15.45 -10.55 -31.02
N ALA A 283 -14.74 -10.89 -32.10
CA ALA A 283 -14.60 -10.06 -33.28
C ALA A 283 -15.21 -10.76 -34.50
N SER A 284 -15.82 -10.00 -35.40
CA SER A 284 -16.43 -10.56 -36.62
C SER A 284 -16.48 -9.56 -37.77
N ASN A 285 -16.79 -10.04 -38.98
CA ASN A 285 -17.04 -9.23 -40.17
C ASN A 285 -15.89 -8.27 -40.56
N PRO A 286 -14.66 -8.78 -40.78
CA PRO A 286 -13.55 -7.94 -41.24
C PRO A 286 -13.95 -7.26 -42.56
N SER A 287 -13.90 -5.93 -42.58
CA SER A 287 -14.24 -5.16 -43.77
C SER A 287 -13.42 -3.89 -43.89
N GLY A 288 -13.05 -3.55 -45.13
CA GLY A 288 -12.33 -2.31 -45.42
C GLY A 288 -13.22 -1.09 -45.18
N LYS A 289 -12.79 -0.19 -44.27
CA LYS A 289 -13.50 1.05 -43.96
C LYS A 289 -12.80 2.27 -44.55
N ASN A 290 -13.57 3.35 -44.73
CA ASN A 290 -13.04 4.67 -45.05
C ASN A 290 -13.23 5.59 -43.85
N PHE A 291 -12.28 6.48 -43.64
CA PHE A 291 -12.19 7.37 -42.48
C PHE A 291 -12.26 8.82 -42.96
N LEU A 292 -13.04 9.68 -42.29
CA LEU A 292 -13.20 11.08 -42.73
C LEU A 292 -12.17 11.99 -42.08
N VAL A 293 -11.83 11.74 -40.81
CA VAL A 293 -10.81 12.51 -40.08
C VAL A 293 -9.44 11.94 -40.39
N ASN A 294 -9.26 10.62 -40.22
CA ASN A 294 -8.00 9.91 -40.42
C ASN A 294 -7.90 9.30 -41.81
N THR A 295 -8.04 10.12 -42.86
CA THR A 295 -8.12 9.67 -44.26
C THR A 295 -6.98 8.76 -44.72
N GLY A 296 -5.79 8.86 -44.08
CA GLY A 296 -4.63 7.99 -44.34
C GLY A 296 -4.83 6.51 -43.94
N LEU A 297 -5.88 6.19 -43.18
CA LEU A 297 -6.27 4.84 -42.80
C LEU A 297 -7.29 4.21 -43.78
N SER A 298 -7.69 4.91 -44.84
CA SER A 298 -8.70 4.41 -45.78
C SER A 298 -8.31 3.06 -46.38
N GLY A 299 -9.21 2.09 -46.30
CA GLY A 299 -8.98 0.70 -46.72
C GLY A 299 -8.52 -0.24 -45.60
N MET A 300 -8.26 0.27 -44.39
CA MET A 300 -7.95 -0.56 -43.22
C MET A 300 -9.09 -1.54 -42.93
N GLN A 301 -8.74 -2.80 -42.69
CA GLN A 301 -9.70 -3.82 -42.27
C GLN A 301 -10.08 -3.58 -40.81
N THR A 302 -11.38 -3.39 -40.55
CA THR A 302 -11.90 -3.32 -39.19
C THR A 302 -12.94 -4.42 -38.95
N CYS A 303 -13.09 -4.83 -37.70
CA CYS A 303 -14.08 -5.80 -37.23
C CYS A 303 -15.21 -5.15 -36.44
N ASP A 304 -16.35 -5.81 -36.42
CA ASP A 304 -17.43 -5.57 -35.47
C ASP A 304 -17.08 -6.31 -34.17
N ILE A 305 -16.92 -5.58 -33.06
CA ILE A 305 -16.64 -6.14 -31.74
C ILE A 305 -17.95 -6.35 -30.99
N VAL A 306 -18.16 -7.56 -30.48
CA VAL A 306 -19.35 -7.93 -29.72
C VAL A 306 -18.93 -8.49 -28.37
N GLY A 307 -19.39 -7.84 -27.30
CA GLY A 307 -19.15 -8.27 -25.92
C GLY A 307 -19.97 -7.43 -24.93
N GLU A 308 -20.35 -8.03 -23.80
CA GLU A 308 -21.09 -7.33 -22.75
C GLU A 308 -20.17 -6.35 -21.99
N GLY A 309 -20.63 -5.10 -21.83
CA GLY A 309 -19.92 -4.04 -21.11
C GLY A 309 -18.89 -3.27 -21.94
N PHE A 310 -18.73 -3.58 -23.22
CA PHE A 310 -17.84 -2.80 -24.11
C PHE A 310 -18.51 -1.54 -24.62
N ASN A 311 -17.81 -0.40 -24.49
CA ASN A 311 -18.23 0.90 -25.00
C ASN A 311 -17.20 1.42 -26.01
N THR A 312 -17.66 2.15 -27.02
CA THR A 312 -16.77 2.81 -27.99
C THR A 312 -16.09 4.01 -27.33
N ILE A 313 -14.76 4.00 -27.30
CA ILE A 313 -13.95 5.08 -26.68
C ILE A 313 -13.26 5.94 -27.74
N VAL A 314 -13.00 5.40 -28.93
CA VAL A 314 -12.49 6.17 -30.07
C VAL A 314 -13.23 5.75 -31.33
N GLU A 315 -13.75 6.73 -32.06
CA GLU A 315 -14.37 6.54 -33.37
C GLU A 315 -13.94 7.62 -34.37
N ASP A 316 -14.08 7.31 -35.65
CA ASP A 316 -14.01 8.27 -36.74
C ASP A 316 -15.30 8.21 -37.54
N SER A 317 -16.14 9.23 -37.36
CA SER A 317 -17.35 9.42 -38.17
C SER A 317 -18.29 8.21 -38.18
N GLY A 318 -18.49 7.60 -37.00
CA GLY A 318 -19.31 6.41 -36.81
C GLY A 318 -18.62 5.08 -37.14
N VAL A 319 -17.30 5.08 -37.41
CA VAL A 319 -16.48 3.86 -37.47
C VAL A 319 -15.70 3.71 -36.16
N PRO A 320 -16.03 2.73 -35.30
CA PRO A 320 -15.29 2.48 -34.07
C PRO A 320 -13.84 2.06 -34.37
N LEU A 321 -12.89 2.67 -33.69
CA LEU A 321 -11.45 2.33 -33.74
C LEU A 321 -11.04 1.55 -32.50
N PHE A 322 -11.46 2.00 -31.32
CA PHE A 322 -11.22 1.33 -30.05
C PHE A 322 -12.51 1.22 -29.25
N VAL A 323 -12.73 0.04 -28.68
CA VAL A 323 -13.77 -0.22 -27.68
C VAL A 323 -13.10 -0.67 -26.39
N SER A 324 -13.65 -0.29 -25.24
CA SER A 324 -13.09 -0.64 -23.93
C SER A 324 -14.15 -1.21 -23.00
N LYS A 325 -13.71 -2.11 -22.13
CA LYS A 325 -14.46 -2.66 -21.00
C LYS A 325 -13.57 -2.61 -19.76
N LYS A 326 -14.13 -2.12 -18.66
CA LYS A 326 -13.48 -2.18 -17.35
C LYS A 326 -13.60 -3.60 -16.77
N VAL A 327 -12.49 -4.13 -16.24
CA VAL A 327 -12.43 -5.46 -15.63
C VAL A 327 -11.61 -5.34 -14.35
N GLY A 328 -12.26 -5.48 -13.18
CA GLY A 328 -11.66 -5.09 -11.90
C GLY A 328 -11.21 -3.62 -11.94
N ASN A 329 -9.96 -3.37 -11.54
CA ASN A 329 -9.37 -2.04 -11.54
C ASN A 329 -8.69 -1.66 -12.88
N GLY A 330 -8.58 -2.60 -13.83
CA GLY A 330 -7.94 -2.38 -15.12
C GLY A 330 -8.90 -2.37 -16.30
N ASN A 331 -8.32 -2.40 -17.51
CA ASN A 331 -9.05 -2.19 -18.75
C ASN A 331 -8.71 -3.26 -19.79
N VAL A 332 -9.74 -3.75 -20.48
CA VAL A 332 -9.61 -4.53 -21.71
C VAL A 332 -10.03 -3.64 -22.88
N VAL A 333 -9.04 -3.21 -23.65
CA VAL A 333 -9.20 -2.34 -24.82
C VAL A 333 -9.03 -3.17 -26.08
N VAL A 334 -10.03 -3.17 -26.96
CA VAL A 334 -9.98 -3.88 -28.23
C VAL A 334 -9.89 -2.87 -29.36
N ALA A 335 -8.78 -2.91 -30.09
CA ALA A 335 -8.67 -2.23 -31.37
C ALA A 335 -9.48 -3.01 -32.40
N THR A 336 -10.37 -2.33 -33.13
CA THR A 336 -11.18 -2.96 -34.18
C THR A 336 -10.35 -3.37 -35.40
N PHE A 337 -9.05 -3.09 -35.40
CA PHE A 337 -8.08 -3.32 -36.47
C PHE A 337 -6.80 -3.93 -35.90
N ASP A 338 -5.88 -4.36 -36.79
CA ASP A 338 -4.59 -4.90 -36.37
C ASP A 338 -3.59 -3.76 -36.21
N MET A 339 -3.07 -3.58 -35.00
CA MET A 339 -2.15 -2.49 -34.68
C MET A 339 -0.79 -2.66 -35.35
N ALA A 340 -0.38 -3.89 -35.66
CA ALA A 340 0.89 -4.15 -36.34
C ALA A 340 0.82 -4.00 -37.86
N LEU A 341 -0.37 -4.00 -38.47
CA LEU A 341 -0.49 -4.01 -39.94
C LEU A 341 -0.72 -2.61 -40.53
N ALA A 342 -0.26 -2.44 -41.78
CA ALA A 342 -0.58 -1.26 -42.57
C ALA A 342 -2.09 -1.26 -42.93
N PRO A 343 -2.75 -0.07 -43.00
CA PRO A 343 -2.14 1.26 -43.01
C PRO A 343 -1.77 1.83 -41.63
N PHE A 344 -2.27 1.26 -40.52
CA PHE A 344 -2.13 1.83 -39.18
C PHE A 344 -0.66 1.93 -38.71
N SER A 345 0.11 0.86 -38.84
CA SER A 345 1.51 0.82 -38.39
C SER A 345 2.43 1.84 -39.08
N THR A 346 2.01 2.32 -40.25
CA THR A 346 2.74 3.33 -41.04
C THR A 346 2.11 4.72 -40.99
N TYR A 347 0.97 4.89 -40.32
CA TYR A 347 0.24 6.14 -40.29
C TYR A 347 0.83 7.10 -39.25
N SER A 348 1.17 8.32 -39.66
CA SER A 348 1.83 9.29 -38.78
C SER A 348 0.99 9.78 -37.60
N GLY A 349 -0.33 9.57 -37.62
CA GLY A 349 -1.26 9.98 -36.57
C GLY A 349 -1.61 8.87 -35.57
N ASN A 350 -1.01 7.69 -35.68
CA ASN A 350 -1.29 6.54 -34.81
C ASN A 350 -1.15 6.85 -33.31
N ASN A 351 -0.10 7.56 -32.89
CA ASN A 351 0.12 7.91 -31.47
C ASN A 351 -1.01 8.78 -30.92
N ASN A 352 -1.57 9.70 -31.72
CA ASN A 352 -2.70 10.52 -31.29
C ASN A 352 -3.97 9.68 -31.10
N ILE A 353 -4.20 8.70 -31.98
CA ILE A 353 -5.37 7.81 -31.87
C ILE A 353 -5.25 6.95 -30.61
N ILE A 354 -4.06 6.40 -30.33
CA ILE A 354 -3.82 5.62 -29.11
C ILE A 354 -3.96 6.52 -27.88
N LYS A 355 -3.37 7.71 -27.87
CA LYS A 355 -3.52 8.68 -26.78
C LYS A 355 -4.99 8.98 -26.49
N SER A 356 -5.80 9.23 -27.52
CA SER A 356 -7.25 9.40 -27.34
C SER A 356 -7.94 8.15 -26.77
N ALA A 357 -7.43 6.94 -27.02
CA ALA A 357 -7.95 5.73 -26.40
C ALA A 357 -7.64 5.67 -24.90
N PHE A 358 -6.46 6.12 -24.47
CA PHE A 358 -6.13 6.26 -23.04
C PHE A 358 -7.02 7.32 -22.38
N GLU A 359 -7.08 8.52 -22.96
CA GLU A 359 -7.86 9.65 -22.43
C GLU A 359 -9.36 9.32 -22.33
N ASN A 360 -9.97 8.85 -23.43
CA ASN A 360 -11.41 8.55 -23.47
C ASN A 360 -11.75 7.22 -22.77
N GLY A 361 -10.77 6.33 -22.62
CA GLY A 361 -10.91 5.09 -21.87
C GLY A 361 -10.81 5.28 -20.36
N GLY A 362 -10.49 6.49 -19.87
CA GLY A 362 -10.24 6.74 -18.45
C GLY A 362 -9.01 6.02 -17.92
N ILE A 363 -8.02 5.74 -18.79
CA ILE A 363 -6.81 5.01 -18.43
C ILE A 363 -5.76 6.02 -17.95
N ASN A 364 -5.59 6.12 -16.64
CA ASN A 364 -4.56 6.94 -16.03
C ASN A 364 -3.31 6.11 -15.73
N ILE A 365 -2.15 6.56 -16.21
CA ILE A 365 -0.85 5.96 -15.90
C ILE A 365 -0.13 6.89 -14.92
N LEU A 366 -0.59 6.90 -13.67
CA LEU A 366 0.13 7.54 -12.57
C LEU A 366 0.63 6.43 -11.66
N ARG A 367 1.95 6.31 -11.51
CA ARG A 367 2.54 5.42 -10.53
C ARG A 367 2.58 6.18 -9.20
N SER A 368 1.65 5.88 -8.30
CA SER A 368 1.60 6.56 -7.00
C SER A 368 2.81 6.14 -6.16
N ASP A 369 3.55 7.11 -5.62
CA ASP A 369 4.59 6.89 -4.58
C ASP A 369 3.99 6.37 -3.25
N GLU A 370 2.67 6.22 -3.20
CA GLU A 370 1.84 5.98 -2.02
C GLU A 370 1.80 4.52 -1.55
N SER A 371 2.00 3.55 -2.45
CA SER A 371 2.11 2.14 -2.05
C SER A 371 3.15 1.97 -0.94
N SER A 372 4.24 2.75 -1.00
CA SER A 372 5.28 2.78 0.03
C SER A 372 4.81 3.34 1.39
N LEU A 373 3.88 4.30 1.41
CA LEU A 373 3.33 4.89 2.64
C LEU A 373 2.30 3.97 3.30
N LEU A 374 1.39 3.37 2.52
CA LEU A 374 0.43 2.39 3.03
C LEU A 374 1.12 1.12 3.54
N GLU A 375 2.11 0.63 2.79
CA GLU A 375 2.98 -0.44 3.25
C GLU A 375 3.66 -0.08 4.57
N ARG A 376 4.20 1.14 4.73
CA ARG A 376 4.80 1.60 5.99
C ARG A 376 3.83 1.56 7.17
N MET A 377 2.59 1.99 6.96
CA MET A 377 1.56 2.01 8.00
C MET A 377 1.10 0.60 8.37
N TRP A 378 0.81 -0.26 7.39
CA TRP A 378 0.44 -1.67 7.64
C TRP A 378 1.54 -2.46 8.33
N ASN A 379 2.81 -2.18 8.00
CA ASN A 379 3.94 -2.81 8.67
C ASN A 379 4.01 -2.45 10.15
N TYR A 380 3.87 -1.16 10.47
CA TYR A 380 3.81 -0.69 11.85
C TYR A 380 2.69 -1.41 12.62
N GLU A 381 1.47 -1.43 12.09
CA GLU A 381 0.31 -2.05 12.76
C GLU A 381 0.43 -3.58 12.91
N SER A 382 0.99 -4.28 11.92
CA SER A 382 1.23 -5.73 12.03
C SER A 382 2.31 -6.06 13.05
N SER A 383 3.25 -5.14 13.28
CA SER A 383 4.33 -5.26 14.25
C SER A 383 3.90 -4.86 15.66
N GLU A 384 2.83 -4.08 15.81
CA GLU A 384 2.20 -3.88 17.10
C GLU A 384 1.76 -5.24 17.63
N VAL A 385 2.29 -5.64 18.79
CA VAL A 385 1.82 -6.85 19.47
C VAL A 385 1.55 -6.53 20.90
N MET A 386 0.44 -7.06 21.38
CA MET A 386 0.14 -7.05 22.80
C MET A 386 1.28 -7.75 23.56
N THR A 387 1.90 -7.03 24.49
CA THR A 387 2.59 -7.66 25.63
C THR A 387 1.54 -8.39 26.46
N MET A 388 1.18 -9.59 26.00
CA MET A 388 0.30 -10.46 26.76
C MET A 388 1.06 -10.87 28.03
N GLY A 389 0.34 -11.06 29.15
CA GLY A 389 0.82 -11.87 30.27
C GLY A 389 1.41 -11.15 31.47
N GLU A 390 0.59 -10.36 32.17
CA GLU A 390 0.85 -10.04 33.59
C GLU A 390 0.94 -11.32 34.46
N THR A 391 0.38 -12.43 34.01
CA THR A 391 0.39 -13.70 34.77
C THR A 391 1.79 -14.20 35.07
N GLY A 392 2.75 -14.01 34.14
CA GLY A 392 4.15 -14.40 34.35
C GLY A 392 4.86 -13.51 35.36
N ILE A 393 4.60 -12.21 35.34
CA ILE A 393 5.23 -11.23 36.25
C ILE A 393 4.75 -11.42 37.69
N ASN A 394 3.45 -11.71 37.86
CA ASN A 394 2.84 -11.95 39.18
C ASN A 394 3.44 -13.18 39.87
N ILE A 395 3.74 -14.24 39.11
CA ILE A 395 4.43 -15.41 39.65
C ILE A 395 5.85 -15.04 40.10
N ILE A 396 6.60 -14.26 39.31
CA ILE A 396 7.94 -13.79 39.71
C ILE A 396 7.87 -12.95 41.00
N PHE A 397 6.89 -12.05 41.13
CA PHE A 397 6.67 -11.27 42.36
C PHE A 397 6.37 -12.17 43.56
N ILE A 398 5.54 -13.20 43.41
CA ILE A 398 5.28 -14.18 44.48
C ILE A 398 6.57 -14.86 44.93
N PHE A 399 7.42 -15.30 43.98
CA PHE A 399 8.72 -15.88 44.30
C PHE A 399 9.59 -14.87 45.08
N ILE A 400 9.71 -13.62 44.61
CA ILE A 400 10.49 -12.58 45.30
C ILE A 400 9.99 -12.36 46.75
N ILE A 401 8.67 -12.28 46.95
CA ILE A 401 8.08 -12.14 48.29
C ILE A 401 8.42 -13.34 49.17
N LEU A 402 8.27 -14.56 48.66
CA LEU A 402 8.62 -15.79 49.38
C LEU A 402 10.11 -15.82 49.76
N TYR A 403 11.00 -15.35 48.88
CA TYR A 403 12.42 -15.23 49.16
C TYR A 403 12.73 -14.25 50.28
N ILE A 404 12.12 -13.05 50.25
CA ILE A 404 12.32 -12.03 51.28
C ILE A 404 11.86 -12.54 52.65
N ILE A 405 10.70 -13.22 52.70
CA ILE A 405 10.18 -13.84 53.93
C ILE A 405 11.11 -14.97 54.40
N PHE A 406 11.62 -15.78 53.47
CA PHE A 406 12.53 -16.88 53.80
C PHE A 406 13.85 -16.39 54.37
N VAL A 407 14.56 -15.49 53.67
CA VAL A 407 15.89 -15.00 54.05
C VAL A 407 15.84 -14.04 55.25
N GLY A 408 14.77 -13.26 55.38
CA GLY A 408 14.60 -12.32 56.49
C GLY A 408 14.11 -13.02 57.76
N PRO A 409 12.81 -12.99 58.06
CA PRO A 409 12.27 -13.44 59.35
C PRO A 409 12.47 -14.94 59.59
N VAL A 410 12.22 -15.80 58.60
CA VAL A 410 12.22 -17.26 58.79
C VAL A 410 13.63 -17.76 59.09
N LEU A 411 14.60 -17.43 58.23
CA LEU A 411 15.99 -17.85 58.40
C LEU A 411 16.59 -17.25 59.67
N TYR A 412 16.33 -15.98 59.98
CA TYR A 412 16.80 -15.35 61.22
C TYR A 412 16.26 -16.07 62.46
N ILE A 413 14.94 -16.37 62.52
CA ILE A 413 14.33 -17.05 63.67
C ILE A 413 14.92 -18.46 63.84
N ILE A 414 15.11 -19.21 62.73
CA ILE A 414 15.68 -20.56 62.76
C ILE A 414 17.13 -20.54 63.26
N LEU A 415 17.96 -19.67 62.69
CA LEU A 415 19.37 -19.56 63.08
C LEU A 415 19.54 -19.00 64.50
N LYS A 416 18.64 -18.09 64.91
CA LYS A 416 18.60 -17.58 66.29
C LYS A 416 18.21 -18.66 67.30
N LYS A 417 17.21 -19.50 67.01
CA LYS A 417 16.81 -20.62 67.89
C LYS A 417 17.88 -21.71 68.00
N LYS A 418 18.69 -21.91 66.95
CA LYS A 418 19.80 -22.87 66.92
C LYS A 418 21.16 -22.30 67.35
N ASP A 419 21.20 -21.03 67.75
CA ASP A 419 22.42 -20.26 68.10
C ASP A 419 23.56 -20.37 67.08
N LYS A 420 23.21 -20.37 65.78
CA LYS A 420 24.13 -20.55 64.64
C LYS A 420 24.00 -19.43 63.62
N ARG A 421 23.87 -18.19 64.10
CA ARG A 421 23.58 -17.01 63.26
C ARG A 421 24.69 -16.71 62.28
N GLU A 422 25.92 -17.08 62.62
CA GLU A 422 27.07 -17.03 61.73
C GLU A 422 26.84 -17.84 60.45
N TYR A 423 26.07 -18.93 60.44
CA TYR A 423 25.83 -19.66 59.19
C TYR A 423 25.06 -18.86 58.13
N GLY A 424 24.41 -17.76 58.52
CA GLY A 424 23.76 -16.85 57.58
C GLY A 424 24.71 -16.32 56.49
N TRP A 425 26.01 -16.17 56.77
CA TRP A 425 26.96 -15.63 55.78
C TRP A 425 27.10 -16.50 54.52
N PHE A 426 26.85 -17.82 54.61
CA PHE A 426 26.88 -18.72 53.45
C PHE A 426 25.49 -19.25 53.05
N ILE A 427 24.55 -19.40 53.99
CA ILE A 427 23.19 -19.87 53.67
C ILE A 427 22.45 -18.85 52.81
N ILE A 428 22.62 -17.55 53.08
CA ILE A 428 21.95 -16.49 52.30
C ILE A 428 22.42 -16.53 50.83
N PRO A 429 23.73 -16.50 50.52
CA PRO A 429 24.22 -16.66 49.14
C PRO A 429 23.72 -17.92 48.43
N ILE A 430 23.71 -19.08 49.12
CA ILE A 430 23.20 -20.33 48.53
C ILE A 430 21.71 -20.23 48.21
N ALA A 431 20.91 -19.68 49.14
CA ALA A 431 19.49 -19.45 48.91
C ALA A 431 19.24 -18.48 47.75
N SER A 432 20.07 -17.44 47.60
CA SER A 432 20.02 -16.52 46.46
C SER A 432 20.24 -17.26 45.14
N ILE A 433 21.27 -18.10 45.05
CA ILE A 433 21.57 -18.88 43.83
C ILE A 433 20.42 -19.82 43.49
N ILE A 434 19.89 -20.56 44.49
CA ILE A 434 18.73 -21.44 44.29
C ILE A 434 17.54 -20.64 43.79
N MET A 435 17.30 -19.46 44.36
CA MET A 435 16.18 -18.62 43.94
C MET A 435 16.37 -18.08 42.52
N THR A 436 17.58 -17.65 42.15
CA THR A 436 17.88 -17.24 40.77
C THR A 436 17.62 -18.38 39.79
N VAL A 437 18.04 -19.61 40.11
CA VAL A 437 17.77 -20.79 39.26
C VAL A 437 16.27 -21.09 39.19
N ALA A 438 15.54 -20.97 40.31
CA ALA A 438 14.10 -21.17 40.35
C ALA A 438 13.36 -20.12 39.51
N VAL A 439 13.69 -18.83 39.66
CA VAL A 439 13.13 -17.74 38.87
C VAL A 439 13.43 -17.96 37.39
N PHE A 440 14.68 -18.27 37.02
CA PHE A 440 15.03 -18.54 35.63
C PHE A 440 14.29 -19.75 35.04
N GLY A 441 14.10 -20.81 35.83
CA GLY A 441 13.31 -21.98 35.45
C GLY A 441 11.83 -21.65 35.26
N VAL A 442 11.24 -20.87 36.17
CA VAL A 442 9.86 -20.39 36.09
C VAL A 442 9.68 -19.46 34.90
N SER A 443 10.59 -18.50 34.69
CA SER A 443 10.59 -17.63 33.50
C SER A 443 10.69 -18.44 32.20
N LYS A 444 11.40 -19.57 32.21
CA LYS A 444 11.46 -20.48 31.06
C LYS A 444 10.20 -21.35 30.91
N ILE A 445 9.43 -21.61 31.96
CA ILE A 445 8.20 -22.44 31.88
C ILE A 445 6.98 -21.58 31.55
N TYR A 446 6.88 -20.42 32.20
CA TYR A 446 5.75 -19.50 32.12
C TYR A 446 6.01 -18.27 31.25
N GLY A 447 7.24 -18.09 30.74
CA GLY A 447 7.54 -17.07 29.75
C GLY A 447 6.95 -17.41 28.38
N TYR A 448 6.75 -16.38 27.56
CA TYR A 448 6.32 -16.53 26.17
C TYR A 448 7.39 -17.29 25.39
N ASN A 449 7.22 -18.60 25.22
CA ASN A 449 8.15 -19.45 24.48
C ASN A 449 7.67 -19.78 23.05
N LYS A 450 6.47 -19.30 22.69
CA LYS A 450 5.94 -19.38 21.33
C LYS A 450 6.24 -18.06 20.63
N GLY A 451 6.53 -18.13 19.33
CA GLY A 451 6.55 -16.93 18.50
C GLY A 451 5.17 -16.32 18.39
N ILE A 452 5.10 -15.02 18.12
CA ILE A 452 3.87 -14.29 17.84
C ILE A 452 3.86 -13.96 16.36
N MET A 453 2.73 -14.18 15.70
CA MET A 453 2.50 -13.81 14.32
C MET A 453 1.38 -12.77 14.28
N GLY A 454 1.73 -11.51 14.01
CA GLY A 454 0.75 -10.46 13.71
C GLY A 454 0.39 -10.53 12.23
N VAL A 455 -0.90 -10.50 11.92
CA VAL A 455 -1.43 -10.48 10.56
C VAL A 455 -2.43 -9.34 10.49
N VAL A 456 -2.14 -8.37 9.64
CA VAL A 456 -3.04 -7.27 9.31
C VAL A 456 -3.32 -7.34 7.83
N SER A 457 -4.58 -7.18 7.44
CA SER A 457 -4.94 -7.16 6.03
C SER A 457 -5.95 -6.08 5.68
N THR A 458 -5.87 -5.66 4.42
CA THR A 458 -6.90 -4.90 3.72
C THR A 458 -7.37 -5.73 2.54
N VAL A 459 -8.67 -5.88 2.38
CA VAL A 459 -9.29 -6.70 1.32
C VAL A 459 -10.25 -5.84 0.50
N ASP A 460 -9.92 -5.67 -0.78
CA ASP A 460 -10.78 -5.05 -1.78
C ASP A 460 -11.86 -6.05 -2.22
N LEU A 461 -13.14 -5.68 -2.01
CA LEU A 461 -14.31 -6.48 -2.39
C LEU A 461 -15.11 -5.85 -3.54
N ASN A 462 -14.51 -4.95 -4.33
CA ASN A 462 -15.19 -4.32 -5.46
C ASN A 462 -15.44 -5.27 -6.65
N SER A 463 -14.86 -6.48 -6.66
CA SER A 463 -15.09 -7.47 -7.70
C SER A 463 -16.36 -8.31 -7.46
N ASP A 464 -17.18 -8.45 -8.51
CA ASP A 464 -18.42 -9.24 -8.49
C ASP A 464 -18.20 -10.76 -8.69
N ASP A 465 -16.96 -11.26 -8.60
CA ASP A 465 -16.59 -12.64 -8.92
C ASP A 465 -16.54 -13.58 -7.70
N GLY A 466 -16.85 -13.07 -6.50
CA GLY A 466 -16.82 -13.83 -5.24
C GLY A 466 -15.45 -13.90 -4.59
N PHE A 467 -14.47 -13.16 -5.12
CA PHE A 467 -13.14 -13.05 -4.56
C PHE A 467 -12.87 -11.63 -4.07
N GLY A 468 -11.93 -11.52 -3.13
CA GLY A 468 -11.37 -10.24 -2.69
C GLY A 468 -9.86 -10.18 -2.91
N ASN A 469 -9.32 -9.03 -3.28
CA ASN A 469 -7.88 -8.82 -3.40
C ASN A 469 -7.32 -8.33 -2.05
N ALA A 470 -6.53 -9.18 -1.40
CA ALA A 470 -5.98 -8.92 -0.08
C ALA A 470 -4.52 -8.47 -0.13
N TYR A 471 -4.25 -7.34 0.53
CA TYR A 471 -2.92 -6.86 0.89
C TYR A 471 -2.67 -7.21 2.36
N ILE A 472 -1.63 -7.97 2.65
CA ILE A 472 -1.43 -8.59 3.96
C ILE A 472 -0.01 -8.27 4.46
N SER A 473 0.07 -7.67 5.64
CA SER A 473 1.32 -7.53 6.39
C SER A 473 1.41 -8.61 7.47
N VAL A 474 2.52 -9.35 7.49
CA VAL A 474 2.79 -10.40 8.46
C VAL A 474 4.04 -10.05 9.26
N SER A 475 3.90 -9.91 10.57
CA SER A 475 5.03 -9.73 11.50
C SER A 475 5.29 -11.01 12.28
N ALA A 476 6.53 -11.51 12.23
CA ALA A 476 6.97 -12.64 13.02
C ALA A 476 7.90 -12.20 14.17
N LYS A 477 7.51 -12.50 15.41
CA LYS A 477 8.34 -12.23 16.59
C LYS A 477 8.71 -13.50 17.32
N SER A 478 9.96 -13.58 17.78
CA SER A 478 10.51 -14.76 18.46
C SER A 478 11.06 -14.43 19.85
N PRO A 479 10.84 -15.29 20.86
CA PRO A 479 11.50 -15.17 22.17
C PRO A 479 13.00 -15.47 22.17
N ASN A 480 13.49 -16.04 21.07
CA ASN A 480 14.91 -16.38 20.88
C ASN A 480 15.54 -15.39 19.91
N ALA A 481 16.69 -14.85 20.28
CA ALA A 481 17.55 -14.07 19.40
C ALA A 481 18.30 -14.99 18.40
N GLY A 482 18.81 -14.41 17.32
CA GLY A 482 19.59 -15.07 16.29
C GLY A 482 18.80 -15.21 14.99
N LYS A 483 18.60 -16.46 14.55
CA LYS A 483 17.86 -16.75 13.32
C LYS A 483 16.38 -16.95 13.61
N VAL A 484 15.51 -16.19 12.95
CA VAL A 484 14.05 -16.34 12.99
C VAL A 484 13.58 -16.81 11.64
N SER A 485 13.02 -18.02 11.59
CA SER A 485 12.39 -18.56 10.37
C SER A 485 10.89 -18.40 10.43
N LEU A 486 10.32 -17.82 9.38
CA LEU A 486 8.89 -17.75 9.12
C LEU A 486 8.58 -18.59 7.88
N LYS A 487 7.67 -19.55 8.02
CA LYS A 487 7.15 -20.35 6.92
C LYS A 487 5.64 -20.11 6.86
N LEU A 488 5.15 -19.65 5.71
CA LEU A 488 3.72 -19.53 5.47
C LEU A 488 3.12 -20.90 5.13
N SER A 489 1.84 -21.07 5.42
CA SER A 489 1.05 -22.28 5.15
C SER A 489 0.80 -22.54 3.66
N GLU A 490 0.96 -21.51 2.84
CA GLU A 490 0.68 -21.51 1.41
C GLU A 490 1.77 -20.77 0.64
N LYS A 491 1.85 -21.01 -0.67
CA LYS A 491 2.87 -20.43 -1.54
C LYS A 491 2.44 -19.04 -1.99
N LEU A 492 3.06 -18.01 -1.40
CA LEU A 492 2.85 -16.59 -1.68
C LEU A 492 4.18 -15.87 -1.99
N PRO A 493 4.15 -14.82 -2.83
CA PRO A 493 5.32 -13.96 -3.05
C PRO A 493 5.67 -13.22 -1.76
N LEU A 494 6.90 -13.40 -1.28
CA LEU A 494 7.37 -12.81 -0.02
C LEU A 494 8.12 -11.51 -0.31
N ASN A 495 7.49 -10.38 -0.02
CA ASN A 495 8.14 -9.08 -0.11
C ASN A 495 8.67 -8.67 1.26
N LEU A 496 9.94 -8.29 1.31
CA LEU A 496 10.56 -7.77 2.51
C LEU A 496 10.28 -6.28 2.59
N PHE A 497 9.61 -5.88 3.67
CA PHE A 497 9.47 -4.48 3.99
C PHE A 497 10.70 -3.98 4.73
N LEU A 498 11.26 -2.86 4.27
CA LEU A 498 12.49 -2.32 4.82
C LEU A 498 12.32 -0.84 5.08
N TYR A 499 12.61 -0.43 6.31
CA TYR A 499 12.83 0.99 6.60
C TYR A 499 14.06 1.49 5.86
N ASP A 500 13.91 2.63 5.19
CA ASP A 500 15.01 3.40 4.65
C ASP A 500 16.11 3.54 5.71
N SER A 501 17.19 2.80 5.52
CA SER A 501 18.37 2.92 6.37
C SER A 501 19.48 3.46 5.50
N TYR A 502 19.66 4.76 5.61
CA TYR A 502 20.64 5.51 4.86
C TYR A 502 22.03 5.32 5.49
N ARG A 503 22.94 4.73 4.68
CA ARG A 503 24.42 4.84 4.64
C ARG A 503 25.19 3.53 4.81
N VAL A 504 26.55 3.57 4.73
CA VAL A 504 27.47 2.43 4.44
C VAL A 504 28.59 2.20 5.50
N SER A 505 28.72 0.93 5.94
CA SER A 505 29.86 0.17 6.44
C SER A 505 29.71 -1.30 5.95
N ASP A 506 30.35 -2.31 6.55
CA ASP A 506 30.40 -3.71 6.06
C ASP A 506 29.04 -4.29 5.59
N ASP A 507 29.01 -5.27 4.69
CA ASP A 507 27.73 -5.85 4.22
C ASP A 507 27.01 -6.61 5.36
N ASP A 508 25.77 -6.21 5.69
CA ASP A 508 24.91 -6.90 6.68
C ASP A 508 23.91 -7.84 6.01
N PHE A 509 23.96 -9.11 6.42
CA PHE A 509 23.16 -10.19 5.86
C PHE A 509 21.84 -10.31 6.62
N ILE A 510 20.77 -9.70 6.12
CA ILE A 510 19.52 -9.54 6.88
C ILE A 510 18.65 -10.79 6.82
N ALA A 511 18.45 -11.35 5.64
CA ALA A 511 17.55 -12.48 5.48
C ALA A 511 17.92 -13.39 4.30
N GLU A 512 17.48 -14.64 4.36
CA GLU A 512 17.42 -15.56 3.22
C GLU A 512 15.97 -15.96 2.92
N VAL A 513 15.58 -15.84 1.65
CA VAL A 513 14.24 -16.13 1.14
C VAL A 513 14.31 -17.35 0.23
N ASN A 514 13.54 -18.40 0.55
CA ASN A 514 13.33 -19.51 -0.36
C ASN A 514 12.28 -19.09 -1.38
N VAL A 515 12.64 -19.08 -2.67
CA VAL A 515 11.71 -18.77 -3.78
C VAL A 515 11.37 -19.99 -4.62
N GLY A 516 11.74 -21.18 -4.15
CA GLY A 516 11.44 -22.46 -4.80
C GLY A 516 10.00 -22.90 -4.54
N ASP A 517 9.84 -24.09 -3.95
CA ASP A 517 8.52 -24.67 -3.71
C ASP A 517 7.87 -24.23 -2.39
N GLU A 518 8.62 -23.56 -1.51
CA GLU A 518 8.13 -23.13 -0.20
C GLU A 518 8.21 -21.60 -0.04
N SER A 519 7.17 -20.98 0.50
CA SER A 519 7.23 -19.59 0.97
C SER A 519 7.78 -19.55 2.38
N ALA A 520 9.12 -19.54 2.46
CA ALA A 520 9.83 -19.49 3.71
C ALA A 520 10.92 -18.41 3.67
N ILE A 521 11.00 -17.63 4.75
CA ILE A 521 12.02 -16.62 4.96
C ILE A 521 12.73 -16.88 6.30
N SER A 522 14.03 -16.62 6.34
CA SER A 522 14.78 -16.61 7.58
C SER A 522 15.52 -15.30 7.77
N PHE A 523 15.14 -14.57 8.80
CA PHE A 523 15.80 -13.36 9.27
C PHE A 523 16.99 -13.75 10.14
N ASN A 524 18.10 -13.05 9.97
CA ASN A 524 19.34 -13.26 10.71
C ASN A 524 19.58 -12.11 11.69
N ASN A 525 20.45 -12.35 12.66
CA ASN A 525 20.89 -11.35 13.64
C ASN A 525 19.76 -10.65 14.41
N THR A 526 18.60 -11.30 14.55
CA THR A 526 17.44 -10.70 15.23
C THR A 526 17.65 -10.70 16.74
N GLU A 527 17.31 -9.63 17.44
CA GLU A 527 17.17 -9.65 18.89
C GLU A 527 15.88 -10.37 19.30
N LYS A 528 15.63 -10.44 20.61
CA LYS A 528 14.41 -11.07 21.13
C LYS A 528 13.25 -10.12 20.94
N TRP A 529 12.17 -10.61 20.36
CA TRP A 529 10.95 -9.86 20.08
C TRP A 529 11.11 -8.74 19.05
N ASP A 530 12.18 -8.77 18.25
CA ASP A 530 12.32 -7.92 17.09
C ASP A 530 11.21 -8.19 16.07
N ASP A 531 10.88 -7.14 15.33
CA ASP A 531 9.91 -7.15 14.26
C ASP A 531 10.53 -7.76 13.01
N ASN A 532 9.93 -8.84 12.51
CA ASN A 532 10.36 -9.47 11.28
C ASN A 532 9.18 -9.48 10.32
N ASN A 533 9.09 -8.42 9.52
CA ASN A 533 7.90 -8.15 8.72
C ASN A 533 8.10 -8.61 7.28
N ILE A 534 7.02 -9.12 6.70
CA ILE A 534 6.87 -9.36 5.26
C ILE A 534 5.52 -8.82 4.80
N LEU A 535 5.47 -8.46 3.53
CA LEU A 535 4.25 -8.11 2.82
C LEU A 535 3.94 -9.21 1.81
N VAL A 536 2.67 -9.58 1.73
CA VAL A 536 2.16 -10.56 0.76
C VAL A 536 0.84 -10.08 0.19
N THR A 537 0.59 -10.39 -1.07
CA THR A 537 -0.71 -10.18 -1.73
C THR A 537 -1.36 -11.52 -2.03
N LYS A 538 -2.69 -11.58 -1.96
CA LYS A 538 -3.46 -12.82 -2.16
C LYS A 538 -4.86 -12.52 -2.69
N LYS A 539 -5.33 -13.28 -3.69
CA LYS A 539 -6.75 -13.35 -4.05
C LYS A 539 -7.45 -14.34 -3.10
N VAL A 540 -8.41 -13.85 -2.33
CA VAL A 540 -9.11 -14.60 -1.27
C VAL A 540 -10.50 -14.99 -1.76
N ASP A 541 -10.83 -16.27 -1.67
CA ASP A 541 -12.19 -16.75 -1.93
C ASP A 541 -13.09 -16.37 -0.76
N MET A 542 -14.08 -15.51 -1.01
CA MET A 542 -15.00 -15.02 0.00
C MET A 542 -16.23 -15.93 0.17
N GLY A 543 -16.34 -17.00 -0.62
CA GLY A 543 -17.47 -17.94 -0.61
C GLY A 543 -18.76 -17.39 -1.23
N GLY A 544 -18.72 -16.17 -1.78
CA GLY A 544 -19.84 -15.43 -2.35
C GLY A 544 -19.58 -13.91 -2.31
N ASN A 545 -20.50 -13.13 -2.86
CA ASN A 545 -20.37 -11.67 -2.94
C ASN A 545 -20.98 -10.99 -1.70
N PHE A 546 -20.52 -9.79 -1.39
CA PHE A 546 -21.26 -8.86 -0.54
C PHE A 546 -21.97 -7.86 -1.45
N ASP A 547 -23.30 -7.94 -1.57
CA ASP A 547 -24.02 -6.96 -2.38
C ASP A 547 -24.20 -5.68 -1.57
N PHE A 548 -23.72 -4.55 -2.11
CA PHE A 548 -23.92 -3.23 -1.54
C PHE A 548 -24.58 -2.30 -2.56
N ASP A 549 -25.84 -1.95 -2.28
CA ASP A 549 -26.63 -1.01 -3.06
C ASP A 549 -27.01 0.20 -2.22
N ALA A 550 -26.97 1.36 -2.86
CA ALA A 550 -27.26 2.64 -2.23
C ALA A 550 -28.04 3.55 -3.20
N SER A 551 -28.99 4.30 -2.67
CA SER A 551 -29.79 5.26 -3.44
C SER A 551 -30.15 6.48 -2.60
N ILE A 552 -30.31 7.63 -3.24
CA ILE A 552 -30.66 8.88 -2.54
C ILE A 552 -32.05 9.34 -2.97
N GLN A 553 -32.86 9.70 -1.98
CA GLN A 553 -34.16 10.32 -2.19
C GLN A 553 -34.29 11.56 -1.29
N GLY A 554 -34.09 12.74 -1.88
CA GLY A 554 -34.02 13.99 -1.12
C GLY A 554 -32.76 14.00 -0.25
N ASN A 555 -32.95 14.10 1.07
CA ASN A 555 -31.87 14.04 2.08
C ASN A 555 -31.66 12.64 2.67
N ILE A 556 -32.43 11.63 2.24
CA ILE A 556 -32.32 10.27 2.79
C ILE A 556 -31.47 9.41 1.86
N LEU A 557 -30.38 8.88 2.41
CA LEU A 557 -29.58 7.82 1.81
C LEU A 557 -30.13 6.47 2.27
N LYS A 558 -30.63 5.68 1.31
CA LYS A 558 -31.13 4.32 1.54
C LYS A 558 -30.06 3.32 1.16
N LEU A 559 -29.74 2.44 2.09
CA LEU A 559 -28.75 1.38 1.93
C LEU A 559 -29.46 0.03 1.93
N ASN A 560 -29.03 -0.84 1.03
CA ASN A 560 -29.37 -2.26 1.03
C ASN A 560 -28.07 -3.06 0.98
N MET A 561 -27.81 -3.81 2.04
CA MET A 561 -26.60 -4.61 2.19
C MET A 561 -27.00 -6.07 2.35
N ASN A 562 -26.37 -6.95 1.58
CA ASN A 562 -26.64 -8.38 1.61
C ASN A 562 -25.34 -9.18 1.64
N ASN A 563 -25.04 -9.76 2.79
CA ASN A 563 -23.82 -10.54 2.98
C ASN A 563 -24.03 -11.97 2.48
N LYS A 564 -23.64 -12.28 1.24
CA LYS A 564 -23.62 -13.66 0.73
C LYS A 564 -22.25 -14.33 0.88
N THR A 565 -21.28 -13.67 1.51
CA THR A 565 -19.95 -14.23 1.78
C THR A 565 -20.03 -15.31 2.87
N SER A 566 -18.98 -16.10 3.05
CA SER A 566 -18.83 -17.01 4.19
C SER A 566 -18.37 -16.33 5.49
N HIS A 567 -18.15 -15.01 5.48
CA HIS A 567 -17.61 -14.24 6.59
C HIS A 567 -18.72 -13.55 7.39
N ASN A 568 -18.52 -13.44 8.70
CA ASN A 568 -19.34 -12.56 9.55
C ASN A 568 -18.57 -11.25 9.74
N PHE A 569 -19.21 -10.13 9.41
CA PHE A 569 -18.57 -8.82 9.51
C PHE A 569 -19.05 -8.06 10.73
N GLU A 570 -18.10 -7.46 11.43
CA GLU A 570 -18.29 -6.65 12.62
C GLU A 570 -18.13 -5.16 12.25
N ASN A 571 -18.81 -4.29 13.01
CA ASN A 571 -18.67 -2.83 12.98
C ASN A 571 -18.62 -2.23 11.57
N LEU A 572 -19.68 -2.40 10.79
CA LEU A 572 -19.79 -1.77 9.47
C LEU A 572 -19.74 -0.26 9.61
N ILE A 573 -18.86 0.37 8.84
CA ILE A 573 -18.70 1.83 8.80
C ILE A 573 -18.85 2.28 7.35
N LEU A 574 -19.90 3.04 7.06
CA LEU A 574 -20.04 3.72 5.78
C LEU A 574 -19.36 5.09 5.87
N ASN A 575 -18.36 5.31 5.01
CA ASN A 575 -17.72 6.59 4.84
C ASN A 575 -18.24 7.29 3.58
N ILE A 576 -18.55 8.58 3.71
CA ILE A 576 -18.93 9.48 2.62
C ILE A 576 -18.19 10.79 2.83
N ARG A 577 -17.00 10.90 2.26
CA ARG A 577 -16.08 12.05 2.45
C ARG A 577 -15.82 12.33 3.94
N ASN A 578 -16.43 13.37 4.50
CA ASN A 578 -16.25 13.81 5.88
C ASN A 578 -17.35 13.30 6.83
N MET A 579 -18.18 12.35 6.37
CA MET A 579 -19.21 11.72 7.17
C MET A 579 -18.91 10.24 7.35
N SER A 580 -19.12 9.74 8.56
CA SER A 580 -19.00 8.31 8.85
C SER A 580 -20.21 7.81 9.62
N PHE A 581 -20.75 6.66 9.22
CA PHE A 581 -21.95 6.07 9.79
C PHE A 581 -21.67 4.64 10.27
N HIS A 582 -21.84 4.39 11.58
CA HIS A 582 -21.79 3.04 12.13
C HIS A 582 -23.11 2.31 11.88
N LEU A 583 -23.06 1.20 11.15
CA LEU A 583 -24.22 0.43 10.73
C LEU A 583 -24.46 -0.83 11.58
N GLY A 584 -23.46 -1.22 12.39
CA GLY A 584 -23.49 -2.39 13.26
C GLY A 584 -22.87 -3.62 12.60
N ASP A 585 -23.21 -4.82 13.06
CA ASP A 585 -22.66 -6.08 12.54
C ASP A 585 -23.60 -6.70 11.49
N ILE A 586 -23.08 -7.53 10.59
CA ILE A 586 -23.86 -8.33 9.63
C ILE A 586 -23.30 -9.76 9.53
N ALA A 587 -24.14 -10.74 9.85
CA ALA A 587 -23.74 -12.14 9.78
C ALA A 587 -23.74 -12.65 8.33
N SER A 588 -23.02 -13.76 8.08
CA SER A 588 -23.08 -14.47 6.81
C SER A 588 -24.52 -14.91 6.50
N GLY A 589 -24.99 -14.58 5.30
CA GLY A 589 -26.35 -14.84 4.82
C GLY A 589 -27.41 -13.83 5.28
N GLU A 590 -27.03 -12.77 6.00
CA GLU A 590 -27.95 -11.72 6.46
C GLU A 590 -28.08 -10.57 5.45
N SER A 591 -29.24 -9.91 5.45
CA SER A 591 -29.47 -8.67 4.70
C SER A 591 -30.00 -7.58 5.61
N ILE A 592 -29.49 -6.36 5.46
CA ILE A 592 -29.81 -5.18 6.27
C ILE A 592 -30.22 -4.03 5.35
N GLU A 593 -31.36 -3.41 5.66
CA GLU A 593 -31.80 -2.14 5.05
C GLU A 593 -31.68 -1.00 6.08
N LYS A 594 -31.11 0.13 5.68
CA LYS A 594 -30.92 1.31 6.54
C LYS A 594 -31.25 2.59 5.78
N ASP A 595 -31.96 3.50 6.45
CA ASP A 595 -32.19 4.87 5.99
C ASP A 595 -31.35 5.82 6.84
N LEU A 596 -30.49 6.61 6.20
CA LEU A 596 -29.62 7.61 6.84
C LEU A 596 -30.04 9.01 6.40
N ASP A 597 -30.18 9.93 7.36
CA ASP A 597 -30.47 11.34 7.07
C ASP A 597 -29.17 12.11 6.89
N LEU A 598 -28.87 12.53 5.66
CA LEU A 598 -27.67 13.28 5.31
C LEU A 598 -27.66 14.72 5.88
N SER A 599 -28.79 15.20 6.41
CA SER A 599 -28.87 16.52 7.06
C SER A 599 -28.53 16.50 8.55
N ASP A 600 -28.31 15.33 9.14
CA ASP A 600 -27.99 15.23 10.56
C ASP A 600 -26.54 15.63 10.84
N ASN A 601 -26.38 16.85 11.37
CA ASN A 601 -25.09 17.42 11.73
C ASN A 601 -24.38 16.73 12.91
N THR A 602 -25.04 15.79 13.61
CA THR A 602 -24.36 14.95 14.63
C THR A 602 -23.54 13.83 14.02
N LEU A 603 -23.75 13.54 12.72
CA LEU A 603 -23.04 12.53 11.94
C LEU A 603 -21.86 13.15 11.15
N TYR A 604 -21.76 14.48 11.14
CA TYR A 604 -20.56 15.23 10.73
C TYR A 604 -19.52 15.13 11.83
N ILE A 605 -18.67 14.11 11.76
CA ILE A 605 -17.42 14.09 12.53
C ILE A 605 -16.43 15.01 11.81
N ASN A 606 -16.68 16.32 11.84
CA ASN A 606 -15.84 17.31 11.16
C ASN A 606 -14.82 17.90 12.15
N LYS A 607 -13.53 17.55 11.98
CA LYS A 607 -12.43 18.51 11.69
C LYS A 607 -11.04 17.87 11.78
N GLY A 608 -10.38 17.78 10.62
CA GLY A 608 -8.98 18.15 10.38
C GLY A 608 -7.83 17.30 10.93
N LEU A 609 -8.03 16.42 11.91
CA LEU A 609 -6.91 15.71 12.58
C LEU A 609 -7.33 14.37 13.24
N LEU A 610 -8.42 13.71 12.79
CA LEU A 610 -8.88 12.50 13.47
C LEU A 610 -8.12 11.27 12.99
N ASN A 611 -7.46 10.64 13.95
CA ASN A 611 -6.85 9.33 13.79
C ASN A 611 -7.98 8.32 13.51
N GLY A 612 -7.80 7.38 12.58
CA GLY A 612 -8.85 6.39 12.24
C GLY A 612 -9.42 5.61 13.42
N VAL A 613 -8.70 5.52 14.55
CA VAL A 613 -9.21 4.96 15.82
C VAL A 613 -10.43 5.73 16.35
N ASP A 614 -10.46 7.04 16.22
CA ASP A 614 -11.55 7.90 16.69
C ASP A 614 -12.83 7.62 15.89
N VAL A 615 -12.69 7.57 14.56
CA VAL A 615 -13.79 7.25 13.65
C VAL A 615 -14.25 5.81 13.84
N TYR A 616 -13.33 4.85 13.99
CA TYR A 616 -13.70 3.44 14.22
C TYR A 616 -14.52 3.22 15.51
N LEU A 617 -14.31 4.06 16.52
CA LEU A 617 -15.04 4.00 17.79
C LEU A 617 -16.25 4.94 17.85
N GLY A 618 -16.42 5.82 16.87
CA GLY A 618 -17.42 6.89 16.90
C GLY A 618 -17.22 7.86 18.08
N SER A 619 -15.96 8.22 18.37
CA SER A 619 -15.58 9.07 19.51
C SER A 619 -14.53 10.11 19.14
N ASP A 620 -14.60 11.31 19.75
CA ASP A 620 -13.59 12.37 19.60
C ASP A 620 -12.24 12.04 20.27
N ASN A 621 -12.14 10.94 21.03
CA ASN A 621 -10.92 10.59 21.76
C ASN A 621 -10.78 9.07 21.98
N GLY A 622 -10.82 8.32 20.89
CA GLY A 622 -10.90 6.87 20.84
C GLY A 622 -9.80 6.15 21.62
N TYR A 623 -8.55 6.63 21.56
CA TYR A 623 -7.46 6.03 22.35
C TYR A 623 -7.71 6.07 23.86
N TYR A 624 -8.19 7.22 24.37
CA TYR A 624 -8.51 7.35 25.80
C TYR A 624 -9.74 6.54 26.18
N ASP A 625 -10.71 6.42 25.28
CA ASP A 625 -11.90 5.60 25.51
C ASP A 625 -11.55 4.12 25.61
N LEU A 626 -10.70 3.60 24.71
CA LEU A 626 -10.17 2.24 24.82
C LEU A 626 -9.43 2.02 26.15
N GLU A 627 -8.61 3.00 26.57
CA GLU A 627 -7.92 2.93 27.86
C GLU A 627 -8.91 2.89 29.04
N ASN A 628 -9.98 3.68 28.97
CA ASN A 628 -11.04 3.73 29.98
C ASN A 628 -11.86 2.43 30.03
N MET A 629 -12.20 1.85 28.87
CA MET A 629 -12.89 0.56 28.74
C MET A 629 -12.06 -0.59 29.32
N TYR A 630 -10.74 -0.56 29.15
CA TYR A 630 -9.85 -1.51 29.83
C TYR A 630 -9.85 -1.30 31.34
N LYS A 631 -9.69 -0.04 31.81
CA LYS A 631 -9.69 0.29 33.25
C LYS A 631 -11.01 -0.04 33.94
N SER A 632 -12.14 0.03 33.23
CA SER A 632 -13.47 -0.31 33.74
C SER A 632 -13.75 -1.82 33.75
N ASN A 633 -12.88 -2.64 33.15
CA ASN A 633 -13.09 -4.08 32.86
C ASN A 633 -14.25 -4.36 31.90
N GLU A 634 -14.64 -3.39 31.09
CA GLU A 634 -15.60 -3.59 29.99
C GLU A 634 -14.92 -4.35 28.85
N TYR A 635 -13.66 -4.00 28.57
CA TYR A 635 -12.85 -4.62 27.52
C TYR A 635 -11.68 -5.39 28.11
N THR A 636 -11.40 -6.55 27.52
CA THR A 636 -10.12 -7.22 27.74
C THR A 636 -9.00 -6.47 27.03
N LYS A 637 -7.76 -6.60 27.50
CA LYS A 637 -6.58 -6.02 26.82
C LYS A 637 -6.42 -6.52 25.36
N LYS A 638 -6.94 -7.71 25.05
CA LYS A 638 -6.98 -8.22 23.66
C LYS A 638 -7.98 -7.44 22.80
N GLN A 639 -9.18 -7.16 23.31
CA GLN A 639 -10.19 -6.39 22.57
C GLN A 639 -9.70 -4.97 22.31
N VAL A 640 -9.14 -4.31 23.34
CA VAL A 640 -8.53 -2.97 23.16
C VAL A 640 -7.45 -2.97 22.07
N PHE A 641 -6.59 -3.98 22.07
CA PHE A 641 -5.56 -4.11 21.04
C PHE A 641 -6.16 -4.32 19.63
N ASN A 642 -7.16 -5.20 19.50
CA ASN A 642 -7.82 -5.45 18.22
C ASN A 642 -8.49 -4.20 17.67
N ASP A 643 -9.23 -3.46 18.50
CA ASP A 643 -9.93 -2.25 18.06
C ASP A 643 -8.97 -1.10 17.75
N TYR A 644 -7.87 -0.98 18.49
CA TYR A 644 -6.81 -0.03 18.17
C TYR A 644 -6.20 -0.32 16.80
N VAL A 645 -5.79 -1.58 16.55
CA VAL A 645 -5.20 -1.98 15.26
C VAL A 645 -6.21 -1.82 14.13
N ARG A 646 -7.46 -2.26 14.31
CA ARG A 646 -8.52 -2.09 13.30
C ARG A 646 -8.76 -0.61 12.98
N GLY A 647 -8.86 0.24 13.99
CA GLY A 647 -9.03 1.68 13.81
C GLY A 647 -7.85 2.34 13.11
N SER A 648 -6.62 1.94 13.42
CA SER A 648 -5.44 2.49 12.75
C SER A 648 -5.33 2.06 11.29
N VAL A 649 -5.58 0.78 11.00
CA VAL A 649 -5.59 0.24 9.63
C VAL A 649 -6.74 0.83 8.83
N PHE A 650 -7.91 1.01 9.45
CA PHE A 650 -9.04 1.73 8.87
C PHE A 650 -8.67 3.17 8.52
N GLY A 651 -8.03 3.90 9.43
CA GLY A 651 -7.54 5.27 9.17
C GLY A 651 -6.62 5.34 7.97
N SER A 652 -5.64 4.43 7.89
CA SER A 652 -4.72 4.33 6.76
C SER A 652 -5.46 4.09 5.43
N ASN A 653 -6.52 3.28 5.45
CA ASN A 653 -7.34 3.01 4.26
C ASN A 653 -8.29 4.15 3.88
N MET A 654 -8.74 4.91 4.88
CA MET A 654 -9.54 6.11 4.69
C MET A 654 -8.70 7.23 4.07
N ASP A 655 -7.44 7.39 4.49
CA ASP A 655 -6.56 8.40 3.92
C ASP A 655 -6.28 8.16 2.43
N SER A 656 -6.25 6.89 2.00
CA SER A 656 -6.10 6.51 0.58
C SER A 656 -7.41 6.53 -0.22
N GLU A 657 -8.56 6.76 0.43
CA GLU A 657 -9.87 6.83 -0.22
C GLU A 657 -9.95 7.97 -1.24
N TYR A 658 -9.31 9.12 -0.92
CA TYR A 658 -9.21 10.24 -1.85
C TYR A 658 -8.56 9.84 -3.18
N LEU A 659 -7.50 9.04 -3.13
CA LEU A 659 -6.78 8.62 -4.33
C LEU A 659 -7.59 7.61 -5.13
N ARG A 660 -8.24 6.65 -4.47
CA ARG A 660 -9.22 5.75 -5.13
C ARG A 660 -10.31 6.54 -5.84
N TYR A 661 -10.83 7.61 -5.23
CA TYR A 661 -11.80 8.49 -5.88
C TYR A 661 -11.23 9.32 -7.03
N SER A 662 -9.95 9.71 -6.94
CA SER A 662 -9.27 10.39 -8.04
C SER A 662 -9.10 9.47 -9.25
N GLU A 663 -8.83 8.18 -9.02
CA GLU A 663 -8.72 7.13 -10.05
C GLU A 663 -10.07 6.81 -10.73
N MET A 664 -11.19 6.97 -10.02
CA MET A 664 -12.54 6.81 -10.58
C MET A 664 -12.89 7.84 -11.67
N GLY A 665 -12.09 8.90 -11.84
CA GLY A 665 -12.19 9.83 -12.96
C GLY A 665 -13.55 10.54 -13.07
N GLU A 666 -14.20 10.46 -14.23
CA GLU A 666 -15.48 11.13 -14.48
C GLU A 666 -16.66 10.56 -13.67
N GLU A 667 -16.62 9.29 -13.25
CA GLU A 667 -17.71 8.69 -12.46
C GLU A 667 -17.80 9.34 -11.09
N ALA A 668 -16.68 9.47 -10.38
CA ALA A 668 -16.61 10.14 -9.08
C ALA A 668 -16.96 11.63 -9.16
N LYS A 669 -16.63 12.31 -10.27
CA LYS A 669 -17.04 13.71 -10.51
C LYS A 669 -18.56 13.85 -10.72
N ASN A 670 -19.23 12.79 -11.18
CA ASN A 670 -20.64 12.81 -11.55
C ASN A 670 -21.56 12.10 -10.57
N GLY A 671 -21.06 11.77 -9.37
CA GLY A 671 -21.85 11.11 -8.33
C GLY A 671 -21.35 11.35 -6.92
N ILE A 672 -22.05 10.78 -5.95
CA ILE A 672 -21.61 10.70 -4.56
C ILE A 672 -20.84 9.40 -4.40
N THR A 673 -19.53 9.53 -4.10
CA THR A 673 -18.67 8.41 -3.77
C THR A 673 -18.81 8.04 -2.29
N MET A 674 -18.78 6.75 -2.01
CA MET A 674 -18.85 6.22 -0.65
C MET A 674 -18.08 4.91 -0.55
N SER A 675 -17.50 4.67 0.61
CA SER A 675 -16.74 3.47 0.94
C SER A 675 -17.38 2.77 2.14
N LEU A 676 -17.80 1.53 1.99
CA LEU A 676 -18.29 0.69 3.08
C LEU A 676 -17.14 -0.16 3.61
N TYR A 677 -16.78 0.05 4.88
CA TYR A 677 -15.74 -0.72 5.58
C TYR A 677 -16.37 -1.76 6.52
N MET A 678 -15.73 -2.93 6.59
CA MET A 678 -16.16 -4.08 7.37
C MET A 678 -14.94 -4.73 8.04
N PHE A 679 -15.14 -5.40 9.17
CA PHE A 679 -14.03 -5.95 9.95
C PHE A 679 -14.29 -7.40 10.37
N ASP A 680 -13.24 -8.21 10.43
CA ASP A 680 -13.29 -9.50 11.12
C ASP A 680 -11.92 -9.84 11.76
N SER A 681 -11.81 -11.04 12.34
CA SER A 681 -10.53 -11.59 12.84
C SER A 681 -10.32 -13.02 12.32
N ASP A 682 -10.96 -13.36 11.20
CA ASP A 682 -10.90 -14.70 10.62
C ASP A 682 -9.56 -14.91 9.90
N SER A 683 -9.15 -16.17 9.75
CA SER A 683 -7.84 -16.46 9.17
C SER A 683 -7.84 -16.21 7.66
N ILE A 684 -7.09 -15.19 7.22
CA ILE A 684 -6.90 -14.89 5.80
C ILE A 684 -5.83 -15.76 5.13
N LEU A 685 -4.90 -16.28 5.94
CA LEU A 685 -3.91 -17.28 5.52
C LEU A 685 -4.41 -18.69 5.86
N ASN A 686 -4.01 -19.69 5.08
CA ASN A 686 -4.32 -21.09 5.39
C ASN A 686 -3.76 -21.49 6.77
N ASP A 687 -4.34 -22.51 7.40
CA ASP A 687 -3.79 -23.06 8.63
C ASP A 687 -2.41 -23.70 8.40
N GLY A 688 -1.48 -23.47 9.33
CA GLY A 688 -0.19 -24.19 9.35
C GLY A 688 1.07 -23.33 9.21
N SER A 689 0.96 -22.00 9.23
CA SER A 689 2.14 -21.12 9.29
C SER A 689 2.97 -21.38 10.55
N LEU A 690 4.30 -21.29 10.44
CA LEU A 690 5.24 -21.65 11.49
C LEU A 690 6.27 -20.53 11.72
N ILE A 691 6.56 -20.27 13.01
CA ILE A 691 7.73 -19.49 13.42
C ILE A 691 8.71 -20.46 14.10
N ASN A 692 9.94 -20.55 13.59
CA ASN A 692 10.97 -21.45 14.11
C ASN A 692 10.52 -22.91 14.19
N GLY A 693 9.75 -23.35 13.18
CA GLY A 693 9.20 -24.69 13.06
C GLY A 693 8.09 -25.03 14.06
N LYS A 694 7.49 -24.02 14.72
CA LYS A 694 6.41 -24.20 15.70
C LYS A 694 5.23 -23.29 15.35
N ALA A 695 4.03 -23.75 15.65
CA ALA A 695 2.82 -22.94 15.52
C ALA A 695 2.91 -21.69 16.43
N PRO A 696 2.76 -20.47 15.86
CA PRO A 696 2.82 -19.23 16.63
C PRO A 696 1.50 -18.98 17.38
N ILE A 697 1.49 -17.91 18.16
CA ILE A 697 0.25 -17.25 18.59
C ILE A 697 -0.11 -16.24 17.50
N SER A 698 -1.23 -16.45 16.80
CA SER A 698 -1.68 -15.55 15.74
C SER A 698 -2.58 -14.45 16.29
N LEU A 699 -2.33 -13.21 15.86
CA LEU A 699 -3.19 -12.05 16.05
C LEU A 699 -3.59 -11.56 14.66
N ILE A 700 -4.88 -11.59 14.34
CA ILE A 700 -5.38 -11.33 12.99
C ILE A 700 -6.40 -10.20 13.06
N ASN A 701 -6.22 -9.17 12.23
CA ASN A 701 -7.19 -8.09 12.05
C ASN A 701 -7.32 -7.80 10.55
N ASN A 702 -8.52 -8.02 10.01
CA ASN A 702 -8.81 -7.79 8.60
C ASN A 702 -9.76 -6.60 8.47
N VAL A 703 -9.48 -5.73 7.50
CA VAL A 703 -10.35 -4.64 7.05
C VAL A 703 -10.77 -4.96 5.63
N TYR A 704 -12.07 -4.95 5.36
CA TYR A 704 -12.63 -5.14 4.03
C TYR A 704 -13.27 -3.83 3.60
N TYR A 705 -13.23 -3.51 2.31
CA TYR A 705 -13.89 -2.32 1.78
C TYR A 705 -14.59 -2.58 0.44
N ILE A 706 -15.68 -1.85 0.22
CA ILE A 706 -16.42 -1.78 -1.04
C ILE A 706 -16.71 -0.32 -1.34
N ASP A 707 -16.33 0.14 -2.52
CA ASP A 707 -16.55 1.49 -3.00
C ASP A 707 -17.80 1.52 -3.91
N LYS A 708 -18.62 2.55 -3.78
CA LYS A 708 -19.83 2.76 -4.58
C LYS A 708 -19.92 4.22 -5.01
N VAL A 709 -20.39 4.43 -6.23
CA VAL A 709 -20.74 5.76 -6.75
C VAL A 709 -22.23 5.79 -7.05
N ILE A 710 -22.94 6.79 -6.52
CA ILE A 710 -24.33 7.07 -6.92
C ILE A 710 -24.32 8.27 -7.86
N SER A 711 -24.55 8.04 -9.15
CA SER A 711 -24.58 9.11 -10.15
C SER A 711 -25.72 10.08 -9.88
N TYR A 712 -25.46 11.39 -10.00
CA TYR A 712 -26.49 12.42 -9.80
C TYR A 712 -27.63 12.36 -10.82
N GLY A 713 -27.35 11.83 -12.02
CA GLY A 713 -28.35 11.63 -13.07
C GLY A 713 -29.40 10.55 -12.75
N ASP A 714 -29.04 9.58 -11.89
CA ASP A 714 -29.92 8.46 -11.54
C ASP A 714 -30.87 8.80 -10.38
N MET A 715 -30.68 9.96 -9.74
CA MET A 715 -31.46 10.41 -8.61
C MET A 715 -32.69 11.19 -9.06
N ASP A 716 -33.90 10.69 -8.77
CA ASP A 716 -35.17 11.42 -9.02
C ASP A 716 -35.16 12.82 -8.36
N SER A 717 -34.63 12.89 -7.15
CA SER A 717 -34.38 14.14 -6.43
C SER A 717 -33.30 13.98 -5.39
N TYR A 718 -32.46 14.99 -5.21
CA TYR A 718 -31.42 15.02 -4.19
C TYR A 718 -31.37 16.35 -3.45
N ASP A 719 -30.96 16.30 -2.19
CA ASP A 719 -30.62 17.44 -1.33
C ASP A 719 -29.23 17.17 -0.72
N ILE A 720 -28.20 17.60 -1.43
CA ILE A 720 -26.79 17.36 -1.06
C ILE A 720 -26.41 18.36 0.03
N PRO A 721 -25.99 17.90 1.22
CA PRO A 721 -25.63 18.78 2.33
C PRO A 721 -24.27 19.48 2.13
N ASP A 722 -24.04 20.53 2.93
CA ASP A 722 -22.83 21.36 2.95
C ASP A 722 -21.57 20.54 3.27
N GLY A 723 -20.65 20.35 2.34
CA GLY A 723 -19.37 19.64 2.58
C GLY A 723 -19.19 18.35 1.80
N MET A 724 -20.20 17.96 1.01
CA MET A 724 -20.13 16.84 0.07
C MET A 724 -19.50 17.22 -1.29
N ILE A 725 -19.45 18.51 -1.62
CA ILE A 725 -18.78 19.04 -2.81
C ILE A 725 -17.71 19.99 -2.30
N LEU A 726 -16.45 19.64 -2.56
CA LEU A 726 -15.28 20.40 -2.13
C LEU A 726 -14.90 21.45 -3.19
N PRO A 727 -14.33 22.59 -2.78
CA PRO A 727 -13.83 23.57 -3.71
C PRO A 727 -12.47 23.18 -4.28
N THR A 728 -12.22 23.51 -5.55
CA THR A 728 -10.87 23.52 -6.12
C THR A 728 -10.30 24.95 -6.03
N VAL A 729 -9.10 25.09 -5.45
CA VAL A 729 -8.41 26.38 -5.36
C VAL A 729 -7.75 26.71 -6.70
N LEU A 730 -7.92 27.94 -7.16
CA LEU A 730 -7.31 28.47 -8.38
C LEU A 730 -6.07 29.29 -8.00
N ASP A 731 -4.91 28.64 -7.88
CA ASP A 731 -3.67 29.31 -7.46
C ASP A 731 -3.26 30.45 -8.40
N ASN A 732 -3.44 30.26 -9.71
CA ASN A 732 -3.16 31.26 -10.74
C ASN A 732 -4.08 32.50 -10.67
N GLU A 733 -5.20 32.40 -9.96
CA GLU A 733 -6.16 33.48 -9.75
C GLU A 733 -6.23 33.95 -8.30
N SER A 734 -5.34 33.43 -7.45
CA SER A 734 -5.24 33.78 -6.04
C SER A 734 -4.04 34.69 -5.79
N GLN A 735 -4.10 35.49 -4.72
CA GLN A 735 -3.06 36.45 -4.35
C GLN A 735 -2.81 36.41 -2.84
N GLY A 736 -1.58 36.69 -2.42
CA GLY A 736 -1.19 36.69 -1.01
C GLY A 736 -0.35 35.47 -0.64
N VAL A 737 -0.07 35.31 0.66
CA VAL A 737 0.69 34.19 1.20
C VAL A 737 -0.25 33.32 2.02
N PHE A 738 -0.58 32.15 1.49
CA PHE A 738 -1.45 31.17 2.13
C PHE A 738 -0.96 29.77 1.82
N ASP A 739 -1.34 28.84 2.68
CA ASP A 739 -1.13 27.41 2.53
C ASP A 739 -2.47 26.72 2.79
N TYR A 740 -2.75 25.61 2.13
CA TYR A 740 -4.05 24.98 2.21
C TYR A 740 -3.98 23.49 1.92
N ASN A 741 -4.94 22.77 2.51
CA ASN A 741 -5.28 21.43 2.14
C ASN A 741 -6.81 21.33 2.10
N VAL A 742 -7.35 21.10 0.90
CA VAL A 742 -8.80 21.03 0.67
C VAL A 742 -9.40 19.82 1.37
N ASP A 743 -8.68 18.69 1.36
CA ASP A 743 -9.15 17.41 1.91
C ASP A 743 -9.15 17.44 3.45
N GLU A 744 -8.11 18.04 4.04
CA GLU A 744 -8.08 18.33 5.49
C GLU A 744 -8.96 19.53 5.88
N ASN A 745 -9.57 20.19 4.89
CA ASN A 745 -10.49 21.30 5.07
C ASN A 745 -9.89 22.49 5.84
N TYR A 746 -8.60 22.79 5.62
CA TYR A 746 -7.91 23.94 6.21
C TYR A 746 -7.32 24.88 5.16
N LEU A 747 -7.39 26.17 5.46
CA LEU A 747 -6.73 27.24 4.73
C LEU A 747 -6.04 28.15 5.73
N TYR A 748 -4.72 28.19 5.69
CA TYR A 748 -3.89 29.01 6.54
C TYR A 748 -3.44 30.26 5.80
N VAL A 749 -3.80 31.43 6.33
CA VAL A 749 -3.36 32.73 5.78
C VAL A 749 -2.22 33.25 6.64
N TYR A 750 -1.10 33.60 6.01
CA TYR A 750 0.06 34.16 6.70
C TYR A 750 0.04 35.68 6.61
N SER A 751 0.43 36.35 7.71
CA SER A 751 0.63 37.80 7.71
C SER A 751 2.09 38.13 7.39
N ASP A 752 2.47 38.18 6.11
CA ASP A 752 3.73 38.84 5.75
C ASP A 752 3.48 40.35 5.55
N LYS A 753 3.89 41.13 6.56
CA LYS A 753 3.74 42.60 6.52
C LYS A 753 4.56 43.22 5.40
N ASP A 754 5.69 42.65 5.02
CA ASP A 754 6.58 43.23 4.02
C ASP A 754 5.99 43.08 2.60
N ILE A 755 5.33 41.95 2.31
CA ILE A 755 4.59 41.72 1.05
C ILE A 755 3.34 42.62 0.96
N SER A 756 2.61 42.81 2.06
CA SER A 756 1.41 43.67 2.09
C SER A 756 1.71 45.17 1.87
N LEU A 757 2.89 45.63 2.32
CA LEU A 757 3.35 47.02 2.19
C LEU A 757 3.80 47.37 0.77
N GLU A 758 4.36 46.41 0.02
CA GLU A 758 4.69 46.59 -1.41
C GLU A 758 3.44 46.70 -2.29
N ASN A 759 2.38 45.93 -1.98
CA ASN A 759 1.14 45.90 -2.77
C ASN A 759 0.07 46.90 -2.31
N ASN A 760 0.27 47.60 -1.19
CA ASN A 760 -0.62 48.65 -0.68
C ASN A 760 -2.06 48.14 -0.38
N THR A 761 -2.19 46.87 0.02
CA THR A 761 -3.47 46.21 0.31
C THR A 761 -3.66 45.95 1.82
N SER A 762 -4.91 46.03 2.29
CA SER A 762 -5.32 45.69 3.67
C SER A 762 -5.83 44.24 3.81
N VAL A 763 -5.56 43.40 2.82
CA VAL A 763 -6.03 42.01 2.68
C VAL A 763 -4.82 41.09 2.76
N GLY A 764 -4.90 40.02 3.56
CA GLY A 764 -3.82 39.03 3.74
C GLY A 764 -3.70 38.07 2.56
N ALA A 765 -4.83 37.57 2.07
CA ALA A 765 -4.92 36.76 0.86
C ALA A 765 -6.28 36.96 0.17
N GLU A 766 -6.30 36.88 -1.16
CA GLU A 766 -7.50 36.70 -1.97
C GLU A 766 -7.43 35.32 -2.59
N VAL A 767 -8.33 34.42 -2.20
CA VAL A 767 -8.34 33.04 -2.69
C VAL A 767 -9.55 32.85 -3.60
N SER A 768 -9.29 32.49 -4.85
CA SER A 768 -10.29 32.18 -5.85
C SER A 768 -10.54 30.68 -5.86
N MET A 769 -11.81 30.26 -5.85
CA MET A 769 -12.17 28.84 -5.79
C MET A 769 -13.31 28.53 -6.76
N ILE A 770 -13.39 27.27 -7.20
CA ILE A 770 -14.50 26.75 -8.01
C ILE A 770 -15.15 25.55 -7.32
N PHE A 771 -16.47 25.44 -7.44
CA PHE A 771 -17.21 24.23 -7.12
C PHE A 771 -17.71 23.60 -8.42
N ASP A 772 -17.31 22.36 -8.67
CA ASP A 772 -17.83 21.56 -9.78
C ASP A 772 -19.25 21.09 -9.45
N MET A 773 -20.23 21.55 -10.22
CA MET A 773 -21.62 21.24 -9.95
C MET A 773 -22.04 19.94 -10.62
N PRO A 774 -22.93 19.14 -10.00
CA PRO A 774 -23.42 17.87 -10.55
C PRO A 774 -23.76 17.93 -12.05
N ILE A 775 -23.14 17.11 -12.90
CA ILE A 775 -23.41 17.04 -14.34
C ILE A 775 -24.62 16.11 -14.59
N LYS A 776 -25.28 16.24 -15.75
CA LYS A 776 -26.47 15.46 -16.16
C LYS A 776 -27.68 15.51 -15.19
N SER A 777 -27.70 16.49 -14.29
CA SER A 777 -28.84 16.77 -13.41
C SER A 777 -29.41 18.17 -13.64
N ASN A 778 -30.68 18.35 -13.28
CA ASN A 778 -31.34 19.65 -13.21
C ASN A 778 -31.19 20.23 -11.79
N ILE A 779 -30.29 21.20 -11.64
CA ILE A 779 -30.07 21.90 -10.37
C ILE A 779 -31.22 22.89 -10.16
N LYS A 780 -31.92 22.75 -9.03
CA LYS A 780 -33.04 23.61 -8.63
C LYS A 780 -32.57 24.81 -7.80
N SER A 781 -31.63 24.58 -6.90
CA SER A 781 -31.01 25.61 -6.07
C SER A 781 -29.68 25.14 -5.50
N PHE A 782 -28.82 26.07 -5.13
CA PHE A 782 -27.64 25.78 -4.31
C PHE A 782 -27.43 26.87 -3.27
N LYS A 783 -26.70 26.57 -2.20
CA LYS A 783 -26.34 27.52 -1.15
C LYS A 783 -24.87 27.36 -0.83
N ILE A 784 -24.14 28.46 -0.80
CA ILE A 784 -22.75 28.49 -0.33
C ILE A 784 -22.76 28.98 1.12
N SER A 785 -22.20 28.17 2.00
CA SER A 785 -22.01 28.47 3.42
C SER A 785 -20.61 29.03 3.63
N GLY A 786 -20.55 30.36 3.68
CA GLY A 786 -19.34 31.12 4.01
C GLY A 786 -19.15 31.38 5.52
N TYR A 787 -18.10 32.11 5.87
CA TYR A 787 -17.75 32.49 7.24
C TYR A 787 -18.74 33.45 7.88
N ASN A 788 -19.44 34.28 7.09
CA ASN A 788 -20.33 35.33 7.59
C ASN A 788 -19.65 36.28 8.60
N MET A 789 -18.36 36.55 8.41
CA MET A 789 -17.56 37.42 9.28
C MET A 789 -17.36 38.80 8.64
N PRO A 790 -17.56 39.93 9.34
CA PRO A 790 -17.36 41.26 8.75
C PRO A 790 -15.95 41.55 8.24
N SER A 791 -14.95 40.82 8.75
CA SER A 791 -13.55 40.94 8.37
C SER A 791 -13.16 40.11 7.14
N VAL A 792 -14.06 39.25 6.65
CA VAL A 792 -13.85 38.40 5.48
C VAL A 792 -14.83 38.85 4.41
N LYS A 793 -14.33 39.18 3.22
CA LYS A 793 -15.19 39.56 2.09
C LYS A 793 -15.45 38.33 1.24
N GLU A 794 -16.72 37.99 1.04
CA GLU A 794 -17.13 36.78 0.33
C GLU A 794 -17.89 37.19 -0.93
N GLU A 795 -17.43 36.72 -2.09
CA GLU A 795 -17.94 37.12 -3.40
C GLU A 795 -18.20 35.89 -4.28
N ILE A 796 -19.21 36.00 -5.15
CA ILE A 796 -19.59 35.01 -6.15
C ILE A 796 -19.52 35.63 -7.55
N TYR A 797 -19.04 34.88 -8.53
CA TYR A 797 -18.89 35.35 -9.90
C TYR A 797 -20.21 35.19 -10.68
N ASN A 798 -20.73 36.29 -11.23
CA ASN A 798 -21.91 36.28 -12.09
C ASN A 798 -21.48 36.18 -13.56
N VAL A 799 -21.79 35.05 -14.21
CA VAL A 799 -21.37 34.75 -15.58
C VAL A 799 -22.07 35.62 -16.62
N LYS A 800 -23.28 36.14 -16.32
CA LYS A 800 -24.02 37.03 -17.22
C LYS A 800 -23.47 38.45 -17.21
N THR A 801 -23.07 38.94 -16.04
CA THR A 801 -22.52 40.31 -15.89
C THR A 801 -21.01 40.34 -16.11
N GLY A 802 -20.33 39.21 -15.96
CA GLY A 802 -18.88 39.08 -16.07
C GLY A 802 -18.13 39.66 -14.86
N ALA A 803 -18.80 39.82 -13.72
CA ALA A 803 -18.26 40.49 -12.53
C ALA A 803 -18.54 39.70 -11.24
N TYR A 804 -17.72 39.94 -10.21
CA TYR A 804 -17.96 39.45 -8.86
C TYR A 804 -19.01 40.31 -8.15
N GLU A 805 -19.91 39.65 -7.44
CA GLU A 805 -20.98 40.23 -6.63
C GLU A 805 -20.86 39.70 -5.18
N THR A 806 -21.40 40.42 -4.20
CA THR A 806 -21.38 39.94 -2.81
C THR A 806 -22.13 38.62 -2.69
N LEU A 807 -21.54 37.65 -1.97
CA LEU A 807 -22.14 36.36 -1.75
C LEU A 807 -23.50 36.50 -1.06
N ILE A 808 -24.53 35.88 -1.63
CA ILE A 808 -25.90 35.94 -1.13
C ILE A 808 -26.05 34.94 0.02
N SER A 809 -26.65 35.36 1.13
CA SER A 809 -27.02 34.46 2.21
C SER A 809 -28.32 33.71 1.87
N GLY A 810 -28.24 32.39 1.70
CA GLY A 810 -29.39 31.50 1.47
C GLY A 810 -29.38 30.78 0.12
N ASP A 811 -30.50 30.15 -0.22
CA ASP A 811 -30.65 29.37 -1.45
C ASP A 811 -30.68 30.27 -2.69
N ILE A 812 -29.73 30.05 -3.61
CA ILE A 812 -29.64 30.68 -4.93
C ILE A 812 -30.44 29.82 -5.92
N THR A 813 -31.46 30.44 -6.54
CA THR A 813 -32.33 29.80 -7.54
C THR A 813 -32.10 30.30 -8.96
N ASP A 814 -31.35 31.38 -9.15
CA ASP A 814 -30.96 31.90 -10.48
C ASP A 814 -29.69 31.20 -10.99
N ILE A 815 -29.84 29.91 -11.31
CA ILE A 815 -28.74 29.01 -11.68
C ILE A 815 -27.93 29.55 -12.86
N ASN A 816 -28.61 30.06 -13.89
CA ASN A 816 -28.00 30.54 -15.13
C ASN A 816 -27.14 31.79 -14.95
N SER A 817 -27.22 32.49 -13.82
CA SER A 817 -26.37 33.65 -13.54
C SER A 817 -25.05 33.28 -12.87
N TYR A 818 -24.94 32.08 -12.28
CA TYR A 818 -23.80 31.73 -11.43
C TYR A 818 -23.13 30.40 -11.76
N ILE A 819 -23.77 29.55 -12.57
CA ILE A 819 -23.16 28.34 -13.13
C ILE A 819 -22.71 28.63 -14.56
N ASN A 820 -21.43 28.38 -14.87
CA ASN A 820 -20.87 28.60 -16.20
C ASN A 820 -21.12 27.41 -17.17
N GLU A 821 -20.61 27.51 -18.40
CA GLU A 821 -20.77 26.47 -19.44
C GLU A 821 -20.11 25.13 -19.05
N ASN A 822 -19.08 25.16 -18.21
CA ASN A 822 -18.42 23.97 -17.64
C ASN A 822 -19.15 23.42 -16.41
N ARG A 823 -20.29 23.99 -16.01
CA ARG A 823 -21.02 23.71 -14.77
C ARG A 823 -20.27 24.02 -13.48
N GLU A 824 -19.44 25.06 -13.47
CA GLU A 824 -18.70 25.49 -12.30
C GLU A 824 -19.36 26.72 -11.64
N VAL A 825 -19.35 26.77 -10.31
CA VAL A 825 -19.66 27.98 -9.53
C VAL A 825 -18.35 28.55 -9.00
N LYS A 826 -18.04 29.79 -9.37
CA LYS A 826 -16.80 30.46 -8.98
C LYS A 826 -17.02 31.45 -7.86
N ILE A 827 -16.20 31.36 -6.81
CA ILE A 827 -16.20 32.29 -5.67
C ILE A 827 -14.83 32.91 -5.47
N LYS A 828 -14.81 34.01 -4.71
CA LYS A 828 -13.59 34.67 -4.26
C LYS A 828 -13.76 35.10 -2.82
N ILE A 829 -12.77 34.79 -1.99
CA ILE A 829 -12.76 35.20 -0.58
C ILE A 829 -11.52 36.04 -0.30
N SER A 830 -11.73 37.25 0.21
CA SER A 830 -10.66 38.12 0.69
C SER A 830 -10.52 37.98 2.21
N TYR A 831 -9.40 37.43 2.65
CA TYR A 831 -9.06 37.20 4.04
C TYR A 831 -8.32 38.40 4.65
N PRO A 832 -8.56 38.76 5.92
CA PRO A 832 -7.85 39.84 6.57
C PRO A 832 -6.36 39.51 6.75
N LEU A 833 -5.52 40.53 6.92
CA LEU A 833 -4.09 40.38 7.18
C LEU A 833 -3.82 39.90 8.63
N GLU A 834 -4.11 38.63 8.89
CA GLU A 834 -3.92 37.96 10.19
C GLU A 834 -3.29 36.58 9.97
N HIS A 835 -2.39 36.15 10.86
CA HIS A 835 -1.94 34.76 10.91
C HIS A 835 -3.06 33.91 11.53
N LYS A 836 -3.85 33.26 10.67
CA LYS A 836 -5.04 32.52 11.12
C LYS A 836 -5.42 31.41 10.16
N GLU A 837 -5.91 30.32 10.75
CA GLU A 837 -6.53 29.20 10.05
C GLU A 837 -8.03 29.45 9.83
N TYR A 838 -8.47 29.11 8.63
CA TYR A 838 -9.86 29.16 8.16
C TYR A 838 -10.26 27.79 7.63
N ILE A 839 -11.54 27.46 7.72
CA ILE A 839 -12.14 26.25 7.12
C ILE A 839 -12.67 26.61 5.73
N PHE A 840 -12.58 25.76 4.71
CA PHE A 840 -13.10 26.12 3.40
C PHE A 840 -14.62 26.41 3.42
N PRO A 841 -15.11 27.34 2.56
CA PRO A 841 -16.55 27.49 2.33
C PRO A 841 -17.11 26.17 1.79
N THR A 842 -18.34 25.85 2.18
CA THR A 842 -19.02 24.64 1.72
C THR A 842 -20.21 24.97 0.84
N ILE A 843 -20.66 24.02 0.04
CA ILE A 843 -21.84 24.17 -0.82
C ILE A 843 -22.83 23.03 -0.60
N SER A 844 -24.11 23.37 -0.57
CA SER A 844 -25.24 22.45 -0.62
C SER A 844 -26.02 22.64 -1.91
N VAL A 845 -26.53 21.56 -2.48
CA VAL A 845 -27.14 21.56 -3.82
C VAL A 845 -28.41 20.72 -3.83
N LYS A 846 -29.50 21.31 -4.31
CA LYS A 846 -30.79 20.64 -4.52
C LYS A 846 -31.05 20.46 -6.00
N GLY A 847 -31.45 19.27 -6.40
CA GLY A 847 -31.70 18.96 -7.80
C GLY A 847 -32.43 17.64 -7.99
N GLY A 848 -32.27 17.08 -9.18
CA GLY A 848 -32.79 15.76 -9.56
C GLY A 848 -32.52 15.48 -11.02
N ASN A 849 -32.98 14.33 -11.49
CA ASN A 849 -32.87 13.90 -12.88
C ASN A 849 -33.46 14.97 -13.83
N ALA A 850 -32.78 15.22 -14.95
CA ALA A 850 -33.18 16.21 -15.96
C ALA A 850 -34.51 15.86 -16.66
N ASP A 851 -34.88 14.57 -16.66
CA ASP A 851 -36.11 14.06 -17.29
C ASP A 851 -37.30 13.87 -16.31
N ALA A 852 -37.10 14.16 -15.01
CA ALA A 852 -38.08 13.93 -13.94
C ALA A 852 -39.05 15.09 -13.66
#